data_AF-A0A4Q3TG74-F1
#
_entry.id   AF-A0A4Q3TG74-F1
#
_cell.length_a   1.000
_cell.length_b   1.000
_cell.length_c   1.000
_cell.angle_alpha   90.00
_cell.angle_beta   90.00
_cell.angle_gamma   90.00
#
_symmetry.space_group_name_H-M   'P 1'
#
loop_
_entity.id
_entity.type
_entity.pdbx_description
1 polymer ?
#
loop_
_entity_poly.entity_id
_entity_poly.type
_entity_poly.pdbx_seq_one_letter_code
_entity_poly.pdbx_strand_id
1 'polypeptide(L)'
;MAWLSGRLRSVLVFAAVIVLGGGGVGFGQAGTPEGEWVGLFGCSSTPTYLRMRVEADGAVDLLVGNERLAYQAQDITERGFEASAPQSGKRRLNRPTGIFARLDQDRDLLTGTLPGWGDPGSNCTHFVLVRMLANARPDNPGGLLFVPPKQLQVEQCRSYGTWLLNREPVEVRLPGLRFRLSPLLLEPDELWRVLGQDVGGWTDEHAKRQVALATTCRSLLGRQRDAESRQLAKAVQRTTGGWLLAPLGESQEKRIASWTVAAVFTRLENIQALGKTLAEANAGRFDPPAPPDGSRRLYGYYECMGGPVFLKLAINADGRSGRMEFGSSMVRYYPSGVLEVTAVAQDSGGLRIDPAAWVVRPPVDGRTPITLEGRVDAATGEYSGQVLGVQDCTSFSLEPEPSRPNRIQNFDGLLFHVRGQRDHDLDAAGCRTYAEWLAGQTLLQFGNVATLSSAITDVDGMLRVLGKAPEHFRAGDSTTMNILAQVCRQLLTESMDAADRTLAARVQDWAPAPLRSSLTNAGGYEHWLIAEQVALVARKQQQAMDEKLAMVAALPARPQSLQLADREREQTMRNTEGWLRLLSPDVRKQFEAQLIEARRGLEVRIAEVMAESFASVSSTYEAFEQLDEMLRGHQQTLQPYQAGAASTVLQEAYDAAAAERAGQLWAGFLAEAEATLSDKANAGYEAFGDLARLTRIDDRLQRHAKPLDALAQRLVAYRDRSQALTLDMVRRSEVQLSQWVEQL
;
A
#
# COMPACT_ATOMS: atom_id res chain seq x y z
N MET A 1 -3.36 -45.99 61.29
CA MET A 1 -2.87 -44.62 60.96
C MET A 1 -2.60 -44.61 59.47
N ALA A 2 -3.50 -44.06 58.64
CA ALA A 2 -3.49 -42.65 58.19
C ALA A 2 -2.19 -42.32 57.40
N TRP A 3 -2.19 -41.83 56.16
CA TRP A 3 -3.15 -40.92 55.52
C TRP A 3 -2.90 -40.87 54.00
N LEU A 4 -3.99 -40.80 53.23
CA LEU A 4 -4.06 -40.46 51.80
C LEU A 4 -3.91 -38.94 51.58
N SER A 5 -3.38 -38.51 50.44
CA SER A 5 -4.12 -37.71 49.42
C SER A 5 -3.22 -36.86 48.51
N GLY A 6 -3.58 -36.82 47.22
CA GLY A 6 -3.51 -35.58 46.44
C GLY A 6 -2.47 -35.51 45.32
N ARG A 7 -2.84 -36.00 44.12
CA ARG A 7 -2.77 -35.30 42.80
C ARG A 7 -2.67 -36.31 41.65
N LEU A 8 -3.82 -36.79 41.20
CA LEU A 8 -3.99 -37.49 39.92
C LEU A 8 -5.40 -37.14 39.40
N ARG A 9 -5.51 -35.96 38.78
CA ARG A 9 -6.63 -35.56 37.91
C ARG A 9 -6.07 -34.62 36.85
N SER A 10 -6.41 -34.88 35.58
CA SER A 10 -6.10 -34.12 34.34
C SER A 10 -5.11 -34.80 33.39
N VAL A 11 -5.36 -36.07 33.05
CA VAL A 11 -4.88 -36.71 31.82
C VAL A 11 -6.05 -37.52 31.26
N LEU A 12 -6.29 -37.45 29.94
CA LEU A 12 -7.35 -38.07 29.13
C LEU A 12 -8.64 -37.26 28.96
N VAL A 13 -8.71 -36.43 27.91
CA VAL A 13 -9.61 -36.58 26.74
C VAL A 13 -9.03 -35.71 25.61
N PHE A 14 -8.21 -36.29 24.72
CA PHE A 14 -7.96 -35.80 23.34
C PHE A 14 -7.26 -36.93 22.57
N ALA A 15 -7.99 -38.02 22.36
CA ALA A 15 -7.59 -39.13 21.46
C ALA A 15 -8.82 -39.99 21.11
N ALA A 16 -9.68 -39.44 20.25
CA ALA A 16 -10.69 -40.09 19.41
C ALA A 16 -11.36 -38.89 18.70
N VAL A 17 -11.17 -38.63 17.42
CA VAL A 17 -11.81 -39.31 16.29
C VAL A 17 -11.00 -39.01 15.02
N ILE A 18 -10.27 -40.00 14.49
CA ILE A 18 -10.01 -40.16 13.06
C ILE A 18 -9.93 -41.67 12.79
N VAL A 19 -11.08 -42.32 12.58
CA VAL A 19 -11.26 -43.41 11.60
C VAL A 19 -12.74 -43.40 11.21
N LEU A 20 -12.98 -42.94 9.98
CA LEU A 20 -14.03 -43.32 9.03
C LEU A 20 -15.19 -44.19 9.57
N GLY A 21 -16.32 -43.54 9.79
CA GLY A 21 -17.65 -44.16 9.80
C GLY A 21 -18.62 -43.20 9.15
N GLY A 22 -18.93 -43.42 7.88
CA GLY A 22 -19.96 -42.67 7.16
C GLY A 22 -21.32 -42.88 7.80
N GLY A 23 -21.72 -41.95 8.65
CA GLY A 23 -23.10 -41.75 9.05
C GLY A 23 -23.57 -40.46 8.40
N GLY A 24 -24.19 -40.56 7.22
CA GLY A 24 -24.92 -39.43 6.63
C GLY A 24 -25.99 -38.99 7.62
N VAL A 25 -25.79 -37.85 8.25
CA VAL A 25 -26.86 -37.15 8.97
C VAL A 25 -27.78 -36.65 7.86
N GLY A 26 -28.93 -37.31 7.68
CA GLY A 26 -29.96 -36.85 6.77
C GLY A 26 -30.46 -35.49 7.25
N PHE A 27 -30.08 -34.43 6.55
CA PHE A 27 -30.69 -33.12 6.69
C PHE A 27 -32.03 -33.19 5.95
N GLY A 28 -33.13 -32.82 6.61
CA GLY A 28 -34.45 -32.80 5.98
C GLY A 28 -34.45 -31.84 4.79
N GLN A 29 -35.15 -32.19 3.71
CA GLN A 29 -35.31 -31.31 2.56
C GLN A 29 -36.16 -30.09 2.96
N ALA A 30 -35.53 -28.93 3.17
CA ALA A 30 -36.22 -27.65 3.20
C ALA A 30 -36.00 -26.93 1.86
N GLY A 31 -37.07 -26.76 1.08
CA GLY A 31 -37.00 -26.15 -0.26
C GLY A 31 -36.89 -24.62 -0.28
N THR A 32 -37.00 -23.92 0.86
CA THR A 32 -37.13 -22.45 0.89
C THR A 32 -36.31 -21.76 2.00
N PRO A 33 -35.87 -20.49 1.81
CA PRO A 33 -35.13 -19.73 2.83
C PRO A 33 -35.94 -19.31 4.07
N GLU A 34 -37.27 -19.41 4.02
CA GLU A 34 -38.18 -19.06 5.11
C GLU A 34 -37.89 -19.88 6.37
N GLY A 35 -37.93 -19.25 7.53
CA GLY A 35 -37.71 -19.90 8.82
C GLY A 35 -36.69 -19.20 9.70
N GLU A 36 -36.30 -19.88 10.78
CA GLU A 36 -35.39 -19.35 11.78
C GLU A 36 -33.99 -19.97 11.67
N TRP A 37 -32.99 -19.10 11.65
CA TRP A 37 -31.60 -19.40 11.36
C TRP A 37 -30.69 -18.86 12.46
N VAL A 38 -29.68 -19.62 12.86
CA VAL A 38 -28.66 -19.18 13.83
C VAL A 38 -27.27 -19.54 13.38
N GLY A 39 -26.29 -18.75 13.76
CA GLY A 39 -24.91 -19.08 13.51
C GLY A 39 -23.98 -17.94 13.83
N LEU A 40 -22.96 -17.80 13.01
CA LEU A 40 -21.86 -16.87 13.25
C LEU A 40 -21.75 -15.87 12.11
N PHE A 41 -21.37 -14.67 12.49
CA PHE A 41 -21.11 -13.54 11.63
C PHE A 41 -19.78 -12.90 12.02
N GLY A 42 -19.00 -12.50 11.03
CA GLY A 42 -17.75 -11.77 11.20
C GLY A 42 -16.49 -12.58 10.89
N CYS A 43 -15.33 -12.01 11.19
CA CYS A 43 -14.03 -12.61 10.87
C CYS A 43 -13.69 -13.77 11.84
N SER A 44 -12.94 -14.77 11.36
CA SER A 44 -12.61 -16.01 12.08
C SER A 44 -11.96 -15.84 13.46
N SER A 45 -11.44 -14.66 13.78
CA SER A 45 -10.79 -14.34 15.06
C SER A 45 -11.74 -13.83 16.15
N THR A 46 -12.91 -13.29 15.80
CA THR A 46 -13.93 -12.81 16.75
C THR A 46 -15.33 -13.03 16.16
N PRO A 47 -15.81 -14.28 16.14
CA PRO A 47 -17.14 -14.59 15.64
C PRO A 47 -18.19 -13.93 16.55
N THR A 48 -19.07 -13.14 15.94
CA THR A 48 -20.27 -12.58 16.57
C THR A 48 -21.43 -13.52 16.29
N TYR A 49 -22.27 -13.78 17.28
CA TYR A 49 -23.45 -14.62 17.06
C TYR A 49 -24.52 -13.84 16.30
N LEU A 50 -25.24 -14.58 15.46
CA LEU A 50 -26.28 -14.04 14.61
C LEU A 50 -27.50 -14.94 14.64
N ARG A 51 -28.67 -14.33 14.81
CA ARG A 51 -29.98 -14.97 14.58
C ARG A 51 -30.68 -14.22 13.47
N MET A 52 -31.29 -14.95 12.55
CA MET A 52 -32.06 -14.39 11.45
C MET A 52 -33.37 -15.15 11.34
N ARG A 53 -34.49 -14.42 11.27
CA ARG A 53 -35.81 -14.98 11.02
C ARG A 53 -36.33 -14.41 9.71
N VAL A 54 -36.68 -15.28 8.77
CA VAL A 54 -37.21 -14.94 7.45
C VAL A 54 -38.67 -15.39 7.43
N GLU A 55 -39.59 -14.43 7.31
CA GLU A 55 -41.03 -14.68 7.21
C GLU A 55 -41.44 -14.91 5.74
N ALA A 56 -42.58 -15.56 5.53
CA ALA A 56 -43.11 -15.86 4.20
C ALA A 56 -43.50 -14.61 3.38
N ASP A 57 -43.75 -13.47 4.05
CA ASP A 57 -44.04 -12.19 3.42
C ASP A 57 -42.79 -11.38 3.05
N GLY A 58 -41.60 -11.95 3.23
CA GLY A 58 -40.34 -11.28 2.96
C GLY A 58 -39.78 -10.46 4.12
N ALA A 59 -40.46 -10.37 5.26
CA ALA A 59 -39.90 -9.69 6.43
C ALA A 59 -38.71 -10.48 6.99
N VAL A 60 -37.58 -9.79 7.22
CA VAL A 60 -36.37 -10.39 7.78
C VAL A 60 -36.00 -9.68 9.08
N ASP A 61 -36.07 -10.41 10.20
CA ASP A 61 -35.67 -9.94 11.52
C ASP A 61 -34.30 -10.49 11.87
N LEU A 62 -33.34 -9.60 12.03
CA LEU A 62 -31.92 -9.90 12.23
C LEU A 62 -31.50 -9.45 13.64
N LEU A 63 -30.90 -10.36 14.40
CA LEU A 63 -30.28 -10.07 15.69
C LEU A 63 -28.79 -10.38 15.62
N VAL A 64 -27.96 -9.34 15.73
CA VAL A 64 -26.50 -9.44 15.74
C VAL A 64 -26.00 -8.93 17.08
N GLY A 65 -25.37 -9.78 17.89
CA GLY A 65 -25.03 -9.36 19.25
C GLY A 65 -26.30 -9.02 20.06
N ASN A 66 -26.40 -7.77 20.52
CA ASN A 66 -27.59 -7.25 21.21
C ASN A 66 -28.43 -6.31 20.34
N GLU A 67 -28.08 -6.14 19.06
CA GLU A 67 -28.75 -5.22 18.16
C GLU A 67 -29.75 -5.95 17.26
N ARG A 68 -31.02 -5.55 17.34
CA ARG A 68 -32.10 -6.04 16.49
C ARG A 68 -32.33 -5.09 15.32
N LEU A 69 -32.43 -5.65 14.12
CA LEU A 69 -32.56 -4.94 12.87
C LEU A 69 -33.64 -5.60 12.01
N ALA A 70 -34.48 -4.78 11.40
CA ALA A 70 -35.51 -5.25 10.49
C ALA A 70 -35.11 -4.93 9.04
N TYR A 71 -35.35 -5.87 8.15
CA TYR A 71 -35.11 -5.81 6.72
C TYR A 71 -36.34 -6.30 5.95
N GLN A 72 -36.46 -5.88 4.70
CA GLN A 72 -37.45 -6.40 3.78
C GLN A 72 -36.75 -7.07 2.59
N ALA A 73 -37.02 -8.34 2.37
CA ALA A 73 -36.57 -9.08 1.20
C ALA A 73 -37.31 -8.60 -0.05
N GLN A 74 -36.57 -8.32 -1.12
CA GLN A 74 -37.16 -7.89 -2.39
C GLN A 74 -37.52 -9.09 -3.27
N ASP A 75 -36.71 -10.16 -3.25
CA ASP A 75 -36.91 -11.40 -4.01
C ASP A 75 -36.50 -12.63 -3.17
N ILE A 76 -37.47 -13.34 -2.57
CA ILE A 76 -37.21 -14.66 -1.96
C ILE A 76 -37.31 -15.72 -3.05
N THR A 77 -36.20 -16.40 -3.32
CA THR A 77 -36.13 -17.53 -4.24
C THR A 77 -35.79 -18.81 -3.48
N GLU A 78 -35.99 -19.98 -4.10
CA GLU A 78 -35.57 -21.27 -3.54
C GLU A 78 -34.06 -21.35 -3.25
N ARG A 79 -33.25 -20.45 -3.85
CA ARG A 79 -31.79 -20.43 -3.73
C ARG A 79 -31.27 -19.39 -2.73
N GLY A 80 -32.13 -18.52 -2.19
CA GLY A 80 -31.70 -17.41 -1.34
C GLY A 80 -32.54 -16.14 -1.52
N PHE A 81 -32.08 -15.04 -0.93
CA PHE A 81 -32.77 -13.74 -0.99
C PHE A 81 -31.81 -12.56 -0.81
N GLU A 82 -32.23 -11.40 -1.31
CA GLU A 82 -31.64 -10.09 -0.99
C GLU A 82 -32.63 -9.27 -0.17
N ALA A 83 -32.18 -8.70 0.95
CA ALA A 83 -33.01 -7.87 1.81
C ALA A 83 -32.35 -6.52 2.11
N SER A 84 -33.15 -5.46 2.18
CA SER A 84 -32.66 -4.09 2.39
C SER A 84 -33.30 -3.49 3.65
N ALA A 85 -32.55 -2.66 4.38
CA ALA A 85 -33.08 -1.99 5.57
C ALA A 85 -34.09 -0.91 5.14
N PRO A 86 -35.22 -0.74 5.87
CA PRO A 86 -36.14 0.36 5.61
C PRO A 86 -35.38 1.69 5.65
N GLN A 87 -35.62 2.58 4.68
CA GLN A 87 -35.01 3.92 4.62
C GLN A 87 -35.45 4.77 5.84
N SER A 88 -34.86 4.55 7.01
CA SER A 88 -35.05 5.45 8.14
C SER A 88 -34.11 6.65 7.97
N GLY A 89 -34.66 7.86 7.92
CA GLY A 89 -33.98 9.12 7.62
C GLY A 89 -32.85 9.56 8.58
N LYS A 90 -32.41 8.68 9.49
CA LYS A 90 -31.23 8.87 10.33
C LYS A 90 -30.29 7.68 10.12
N ARG A 91 -29.53 7.71 9.01
CA ARG A 91 -28.37 6.82 8.80
C ARG A 91 -27.38 7.03 9.95
N ARG A 92 -27.36 6.12 10.93
CA ARG A 92 -26.19 5.96 11.80
C ARG A 92 -25.11 5.24 10.98
N LEU A 93 -23.89 5.76 10.99
CA LEU A 93 -22.76 5.38 10.13
C LEU A 93 -22.27 3.92 10.22
N ASN A 94 -22.90 3.05 11.01
CA ASN A 94 -22.46 1.66 11.28
C ASN A 94 -23.59 0.61 11.19
N ARG A 95 -24.63 0.82 10.36
CA ARG A 95 -25.72 -0.17 10.19
C ARG A 95 -25.64 -0.87 8.84
N PRO A 96 -25.97 -2.17 8.76
CA PRO A 96 -25.88 -2.91 7.52
C PRO A 96 -26.94 -2.39 6.55
N THR A 97 -26.50 -2.09 5.34
CA THR A 97 -27.35 -1.51 4.28
C THR A 97 -28.23 -2.56 3.61
N GLY A 98 -27.84 -3.83 3.67
CA GLY A 98 -28.61 -4.96 3.17
C GLY A 98 -28.08 -6.31 3.67
N ILE A 99 -28.74 -7.38 3.23
CA ILE A 99 -28.44 -8.78 3.49
C ILE A 99 -28.44 -9.50 2.15
N PHE A 100 -27.37 -10.22 1.83
CA PHE A 100 -27.32 -11.14 0.70
C PHE A 100 -27.21 -12.55 1.23
N ALA A 101 -28.23 -13.39 1.05
CA ALA A 101 -28.29 -14.73 1.61
C ALA A 101 -28.48 -15.78 0.51
N ARG A 102 -27.74 -16.90 0.61
CA ARG A 102 -27.81 -18.06 -0.27
C ARG A 102 -28.08 -19.32 0.55
N LEU A 103 -29.09 -20.08 0.13
CA LEU A 103 -29.48 -21.35 0.73
C LEU A 103 -28.72 -22.49 0.06
N ASP A 104 -28.02 -23.28 0.86
CA ASP A 104 -27.55 -24.62 0.50
C ASP A 104 -28.62 -25.62 0.97
N GLN A 105 -29.46 -26.06 0.04
CA GLN A 105 -30.62 -26.93 0.32
C GLN A 105 -30.20 -28.32 0.82
N ASP A 106 -29.05 -28.83 0.39
CA ASP A 106 -28.57 -30.16 0.77
C ASP A 106 -28.05 -30.21 2.20
N ARG A 107 -27.64 -29.05 2.74
CA ARG A 107 -27.00 -28.91 4.04
C ARG A 107 -27.82 -28.12 5.06
N ASP A 108 -28.96 -27.58 4.65
CA ASP A 108 -29.81 -26.71 5.47
C ASP A 108 -29.03 -25.51 6.04
N LEU A 109 -28.24 -24.88 5.17
CA LEU A 109 -27.35 -23.75 5.51
C LEU A 109 -27.74 -22.48 4.78
N LEU A 110 -27.76 -21.38 5.52
CA LEU A 110 -27.86 -20.04 4.95
C LEU A 110 -26.51 -19.34 5.08
N THR A 111 -25.89 -19.06 3.95
CA THR A 111 -24.59 -18.36 3.87
C THR A 111 -24.78 -17.02 3.20
N GLY A 112 -24.01 -16.01 3.59
CA GLY A 112 -24.27 -14.70 3.03
C GLY A 112 -23.40 -13.58 3.55
N THR A 113 -23.78 -12.34 3.21
CA THR A 113 -23.08 -11.13 3.63
C THR A 113 -24.02 -10.06 4.22
N LEU A 114 -23.49 -9.28 5.16
CA LEU A 114 -24.10 -8.13 5.82
C LEU A 114 -23.23 -6.86 5.59
N PRO A 115 -23.29 -6.26 4.41
CA PRO A 115 -22.52 -5.06 4.07
C PRO A 115 -22.91 -3.85 4.93
N GLY A 116 -21.91 -3.18 5.53
CA GLY A 116 -22.08 -1.98 6.36
C GLY A 116 -22.06 -2.22 7.87
N TRP A 117 -21.74 -3.44 8.32
CA TRP A 117 -21.54 -3.77 9.72
C TRP A 117 -20.05 -3.95 10.05
N GLY A 118 -19.60 -3.37 11.16
CA GLY A 118 -18.19 -3.32 11.57
C GLY A 118 -17.53 -1.97 11.24
N ASP A 119 -16.29 -1.77 11.70
CA ASP A 119 -15.54 -0.56 11.36
C ASP A 119 -15.38 -0.45 9.84
N PRO A 120 -15.42 0.77 9.26
CA PRO A 120 -15.13 0.98 7.84
C PRO A 120 -13.77 0.34 7.48
N GLY A 121 -13.79 -0.74 6.69
CA GLY A 121 -12.59 -1.51 6.35
C GLY A 121 -12.46 -2.88 7.03
N SER A 122 -13.43 -3.32 7.84
CA SER A 122 -13.49 -4.72 8.27
C SER A 122 -14.15 -5.59 7.19
N ASN A 123 -13.44 -6.59 6.65
CA ASN A 123 -13.97 -7.60 5.70
C ASN A 123 -14.94 -8.59 6.37
N CYS A 124 -15.45 -8.23 7.54
CA CYS A 124 -16.25 -9.08 8.41
C CYS A 124 -17.73 -9.01 8.00
N THR A 125 -18.02 -9.17 6.70
CA THR A 125 -19.38 -9.12 6.19
C THR A 125 -20.05 -10.49 6.17
N HIS A 126 -19.30 -11.59 6.24
CA HIS A 126 -19.83 -12.92 5.98
C HIS A 126 -20.53 -13.53 7.20
N PHE A 127 -21.60 -14.27 6.95
CA PHE A 127 -22.26 -15.13 7.93
C PHE A 127 -22.46 -16.55 7.41
N VAL A 128 -22.54 -17.49 8.35
CA VAL A 128 -22.98 -18.86 8.12
C VAL A 128 -24.00 -19.18 9.20
N LEU A 129 -25.20 -19.55 8.78
CA LEU A 129 -26.29 -19.92 9.65
C LEU A 129 -26.78 -21.33 9.33
N VAL A 130 -27.15 -22.04 10.37
CA VAL A 130 -27.86 -23.30 10.33
C VAL A 130 -29.32 -23.04 10.67
N ARG A 131 -30.23 -23.76 10.01
CA ARG A 131 -31.66 -23.69 10.34
C ARG A 131 -31.88 -24.25 11.74
N MET A 132 -32.55 -23.51 12.63
CA MET A 132 -32.85 -23.99 13.98
C MET A 132 -33.79 -25.19 13.99
N LEU A 133 -34.76 -25.20 13.07
CA LEU A 133 -35.89 -26.13 13.07
C LEU A 133 -35.76 -27.28 12.07
N ALA A 134 -34.60 -27.45 11.41
CA ALA A 134 -34.38 -28.51 10.42
C ALA A 134 -34.68 -29.93 10.94
N ASN A 135 -34.69 -30.13 12.27
CA ASN A 135 -34.92 -31.43 12.92
C ASN A 135 -35.51 -31.26 14.34
N ALA A 136 -36.52 -30.40 14.53
CA ALA A 136 -37.19 -30.34 15.84
C ALA A 136 -37.85 -31.71 16.13
N ARG A 137 -37.36 -32.40 17.18
CA ARG A 137 -37.96 -33.65 17.60
C ARG A 137 -39.39 -33.36 18.09
N PRO A 138 -40.38 -34.22 17.77
CA PRO A 138 -41.71 -34.07 18.33
C PRO A 138 -41.65 -34.11 19.86
N ASP A 139 -42.49 -33.33 20.53
CA ASP A 139 -42.62 -33.35 21.98
C ASP A 139 -42.71 -34.79 22.48
N ASN A 140 -41.90 -35.15 23.48
CA ASN A 140 -42.02 -36.41 24.18
C ASN A 140 -42.90 -36.17 25.43
N PRO A 141 -44.19 -36.53 25.40
CA PRO A 141 -45.12 -36.29 26.51
C PRO A 141 -44.74 -37.06 27.78
N GLY A 142 -43.88 -38.07 27.69
CA GLY A 142 -43.31 -38.77 28.85
C GLY A 142 -42.18 -38.01 29.55
N GLY A 143 -41.72 -36.89 28.99
CA GLY A 143 -40.71 -36.04 29.60
C GLY A 143 -41.22 -35.22 30.78
N LEU A 144 -40.31 -34.84 31.67
CA LEU A 144 -40.65 -34.22 32.95
C LEU A 144 -41.29 -32.83 32.84
N LEU A 145 -41.13 -32.11 31.71
CA LEU A 145 -41.79 -30.81 31.51
C LEU A 145 -43.30 -30.95 31.31
N PHE A 146 -43.78 -32.12 30.88
CA PHE A 146 -45.19 -32.38 30.63
C PHE A 146 -45.89 -33.00 31.84
N VAL A 147 -45.13 -33.39 32.87
CA VAL A 147 -45.68 -33.84 34.15
C VAL A 147 -46.10 -32.64 34.99
N PRO A 148 -47.38 -32.51 35.37
CA PRO A 148 -47.84 -31.42 36.22
C PRO A 148 -47.05 -31.38 37.54
N PRO A 149 -46.60 -30.20 38.02
CA PRO A 149 -45.76 -30.12 39.22
C PRO A 149 -46.34 -30.83 40.45
N LYS A 150 -47.67 -30.81 40.61
CA LYS A 150 -48.37 -31.48 41.73
C LYS A 150 -48.35 -33.01 41.66
N GLN A 151 -48.04 -33.59 40.49
CA GLN A 151 -48.01 -35.03 40.23
C GLN A 151 -46.58 -35.60 40.19
N LEU A 152 -45.56 -34.75 40.37
CA LEU A 152 -44.17 -35.20 40.39
C LEU A 152 -43.88 -36.09 41.61
N GLN A 153 -43.30 -37.26 41.34
CA GLN A 153 -42.89 -38.23 42.36
C GLN A 153 -41.42 -38.02 42.79
N VAL A 154 -41.06 -38.53 43.97
CA VAL A 154 -39.70 -38.39 44.53
C VAL A 154 -38.68 -39.06 43.61
N GLU A 155 -39.02 -40.21 43.03
CA GLU A 155 -38.20 -41.00 42.12
C GLU A 155 -37.90 -40.23 40.83
N GLN A 156 -38.91 -39.58 40.25
CA GLN A 156 -38.73 -38.71 39.07
C GLN A 156 -37.80 -37.54 39.39
N CYS A 157 -37.94 -36.97 40.59
CA CYS A 157 -37.04 -35.92 41.05
C CYS A 157 -35.63 -36.43 41.36
N ARG A 158 -35.46 -37.68 41.82
CA ARG A 158 -34.14 -38.32 41.95
C ARG A 158 -33.50 -38.47 40.57
N SER A 159 -34.22 -39.01 39.58
CA SER A 159 -33.72 -39.11 38.19
C SER A 159 -33.32 -37.75 37.62
N TYR A 160 -34.15 -36.73 37.81
CA TYR A 160 -33.84 -35.36 37.41
C TYR A 160 -32.60 -34.81 38.14
N GLY A 161 -32.53 -34.96 39.46
CA GLY A 161 -31.38 -34.51 40.24
C GLY A 161 -30.08 -35.23 39.87
N THR A 162 -30.14 -36.52 39.56
CA THR A 162 -28.98 -37.34 39.17
C THR A 162 -28.48 -36.92 37.80
N TRP A 163 -29.38 -36.66 36.86
CA TRP A 163 -29.06 -36.09 35.56
C TRP A 163 -28.30 -34.76 35.68
N LEU A 164 -28.68 -33.92 36.66
CA LEU A 164 -28.00 -32.65 36.94
C LEU A 164 -26.69 -32.78 37.74
N LEU A 165 -26.54 -33.83 38.56
CA LEU A 165 -25.51 -33.90 39.61
C LEU A 165 -24.07 -33.89 39.05
N ASN A 166 -23.85 -34.51 37.89
CA ASN A 166 -22.52 -34.73 37.30
C ASN A 166 -22.14 -33.69 36.23
N ARG A 167 -22.90 -32.58 36.14
CA ARG A 167 -22.84 -31.66 35.00
C ARG A 167 -22.49 -30.26 35.48
N GLU A 168 -21.22 -30.05 35.80
CA GLU A 168 -20.72 -28.72 36.18
C GLU A 168 -20.87 -27.73 35.02
N PRO A 169 -21.24 -26.47 35.30
CA PRO A 169 -21.43 -25.48 34.26
C PRO A 169 -20.08 -25.17 33.61
N VAL A 170 -20.07 -25.11 32.29
CA VAL A 170 -18.91 -24.68 31.52
C VAL A 170 -18.96 -23.17 31.39
N GLU A 171 -17.91 -22.48 31.84
CA GLU A 171 -17.75 -21.06 31.57
C GLU A 171 -17.33 -20.87 30.12
N VAL A 172 -18.20 -20.26 29.33
CA VAL A 172 -17.91 -19.90 27.95
C VAL A 172 -17.54 -18.43 27.91
N ARG A 173 -16.33 -18.16 27.42
CA ARG A 173 -15.81 -16.81 27.22
C ARG A 173 -15.85 -16.48 25.74
N LEU A 174 -16.74 -15.56 25.38
CA LEU A 174 -16.79 -14.96 24.05
C LEU A 174 -16.35 -13.49 24.15
N PRO A 175 -15.85 -12.88 23.07
CA PRO A 175 -15.55 -11.44 23.05
C PRO A 175 -16.77 -10.64 23.50
N GLY A 176 -16.63 -9.89 24.61
CA GLY A 176 -17.71 -9.07 25.16
C GLY A 176 -18.78 -9.79 26.00
N LEU A 177 -18.77 -11.13 26.08
CA LEU A 177 -19.79 -11.90 26.80
C LEU A 177 -19.21 -13.06 27.62
N ARG A 178 -19.75 -13.25 28.82
CA ARG A 178 -19.41 -14.37 29.71
C ARG A 178 -20.71 -15.06 30.13
N PHE A 179 -20.85 -16.32 29.75
CA PHE A 179 -22.00 -17.15 30.14
C PHE A 179 -21.53 -18.42 30.83
N ARG A 180 -22.37 -18.93 31.73
CA ARG A 180 -22.24 -20.28 32.27
C ARG A 180 -23.27 -21.16 31.59
N LEU A 181 -22.80 -22.04 30.71
CA LEU A 181 -23.65 -23.01 30.01
C LEU A 181 -23.74 -24.29 30.81
N SER A 182 -24.93 -24.89 30.85
CA SER A 182 -25.03 -26.28 31.28
C SER A 182 -24.55 -27.17 30.14
N PRO A 183 -23.63 -28.12 30.38
CA PRO A 183 -23.21 -29.07 29.34
C PRO A 183 -24.38 -29.96 28.86
N LEU A 184 -25.51 -29.97 29.58
CA LEU A 184 -26.75 -30.63 29.15
C LEU A 184 -27.32 -30.08 27.83
N LEU A 185 -26.96 -28.84 27.48
CA LEU A 185 -27.32 -28.27 26.17
C LEU A 185 -26.57 -28.98 25.03
N LEU A 186 -25.40 -29.59 25.29
CA LEU A 186 -24.63 -30.33 24.28
C LEU A 186 -25.13 -31.76 24.07
N GLU A 187 -26.13 -32.19 24.83
CA GLU A 187 -26.68 -33.56 24.78
C GLU A 187 -28.18 -33.50 24.43
N PRO A 188 -28.56 -33.04 23.21
CA PRO A 188 -29.95 -32.80 22.82
C PRO A 188 -30.83 -34.05 22.98
N ASP A 189 -30.26 -35.23 22.77
CA ASP A 189 -30.91 -36.53 22.94
C ASP A 189 -31.29 -36.82 24.40
N GLU A 190 -30.39 -36.55 25.34
CA GLU A 190 -30.66 -36.73 26.75
C GLU A 190 -31.64 -35.69 27.26
N LEU A 191 -31.50 -34.45 26.78
CA LEU A 191 -32.38 -33.34 27.13
C LEU A 191 -33.81 -33.61 26.66
N TRP A 192 -34.01 -34.06 25.41
CA TRP A 192 -35.31 -34.48 24.89
C TRP A 192 -35.87 -35.70 25.64
N ARG A 193 -35.03 -36.68 25.99
CA ARG A 193 -35.45 -37.86 26.76
C ARG A 193 -35.93 -37.51 28.17
N VAL A 194 -35.21 -36.63 28.88
CA VAL A 194 -35.48 -36.31 30.30
C VAL A 194 -36.56 -35.24 30.43
N LEU A 195 -36.44 -34.15 29.69
CA LEU A 195 -37.35 -33.01 29.79
C LEU A 195 -38.55 -33.13 28.85
N GLY A 196 -38.43 -33.92 27.80
CA GLY A 196 -39.48 -34.10 26.81
C GLY A 196 -39.39 -33.13 25.63
N GLN A 197 -38.46 -32.16 25.68
CA GLN A 197 -38.34 -31.14 24.64
C GLN A 197 -36.89 -30.76 24.37
N ASP A 198 -36.50 -30.76 23.10
CA ASP A 198 -35.20 -30.30 22.62
C ASP A 198 -35.09 -28.76 22.66
N VAL A 199 -33.90 -28.22 22.90
CA VAL A 199 -33.58 -26.79 23.01
C VAL A 199 -34.17 -25.96 21.87
N GLY A 200 -34.16 -26.51 20.64
CA GLY A 200 -34.72 -25.84 19.46
C GLY A 200 -36.24 -25.63 19.48
N GLY A 201 -36.98 -26.38 20.31
CA GLY A 201 -38.45 -26.31 20.46
C GLY A 201 -38.91 -25.66 21.78
N TRP A 202 -38.01 -25.05 22.54
CA TRP A 202 -38.37 -24.42 23.81
C TRP A 202 -39.13 -23.11 23.60
N THR A 203 -40.18 -22.95 24.39
CA THR A 203 -40.99 -21.73 24.44
C THR A 203 -40.88 -21.11 25.84
N ASP A 204 -41.40 -19.89 26.00
CA ASP A 204 -41.53 -19.25 27.32
C ASP A 204 -42.33 -20.13 28.30
N GLU A 205 -43.27 -20.93 27.79
CA GLU A 205 -44.04 -21.87 28.60
C GLU A 205 -43.20 -23.06 29.06
N HIS A 206 -42.37 -23.64 28.18
CA HIS A 206 -41.43 -24.70 28.55
C HIS A 206 -40.43 -24.23 29.62
N ALA A 207 -39.91 -23.02 29.50
CA ALA A 207 -39.03 -22.43 30.52
C ALA A 207 -39.74 -22.29 31.88
N LYS A 208 -41.00 -21.82 31.90
CA LYS A 208 -41.80 -21.73 33.14
C LYS A 208 -42.03 -23.12 33.76
N ARG A 209 -42.34 -24.12 32.94
CA ARG A 209 -42.54 -25.51 33.38
C ARG A 209 -41.25 -26.10 33.96
N GLN A 210 -40.09 -25.79 33.37
CA GLN A 210 -38.79 -26.25 33.86
C GLN A 210 -38.43 -25.66 35.23
N VAL A 211 -38.72 -24.37 35.45
CA VAL A 211 -38.56 -23.75 36.77
C VAL A 211 -39.51 -24.33 37.81
N ALA A 212 -40.76 -24.60 37.44
CA ALA A 212 -41.72 -25.25 38.32
C ALA A 212 -41.29 -26.68 38.68
N LEU A 213 -40.79 -27.45 37.71
CA LEU A 213 -40.18 -28.78 37.90
C LEU A 213 -39.00 -28.70 38.89
N ALA A 214 -38.03 -27.82 38.65
CA ALA A 214 -36.86 -27.69 39.49
C ALA A 214 -37.21 -27.24 40.93
N THR A 215 -38.15 -26.30 41.07
CA THR A 215 -38.60 -25.81 42.37
C THR A 215 -39.29 -26.93 43.17
N THR A 216 -40.18 -27.67 42.52
CA THR A 216 -40.89 -28.81 43.13
C THR A 216 -39.91 -29.92 43.50
N CYS A 217 -39.01 -30.32 42.59
CA CYS A 217 -38.06 -31.38 42.86
C CYS A 217 -37.06 -31.02 43.96
N ARG A 218 -36.59 -29.76 44.02
CA ARG A 218 -35.79 -29.28 45.15
C ARG A 218 -36.55 -29.43 46.48
N SER A 219 -37.83 -29.10 46.51
CA SER A 219 -38.66 -29.23 47.72
C SER A 219 -38.85 -30.69 48.12
N LEU A 220 -39.21 -31.56 47.17
CA LEU A 220 -39.45 -32.99 47.42
C LEU A 220 -38.19 -33.72 47.88
N LEU A 221 -37.05 -33.47 47.23
CA LEU A 221 -35.75 -34.04 47.59
C LEU A 221 -35.23 -33.45 48.92
N GLY A 222 -35.46 -32.16 49.17
CA GLY A 222 -35.05 -31.48 50.41
C GLY A 222 -35.80 -31.96 51.65
N ARG A 223 -37.01 -32.53 51.49
CA ARG A 223 -37.77 -33.18 52.57
C ARG A 223 -37.25 -34.57 52.93
N GLN A 224 -36.46 -35.19 52.05
CA GLN A 224 -35.84 -36.49 52.32
C GLN A 224 -34.66 -36.32 53.29
N ARG A 225 -34.49 -37.28 54.20
CA ARG A 225 -33.44 -37.21 55.24
C ARG A 225 -32.09 -37.79 54.80
N ASP A 226 -32.06 -38.58 53.72
CA ASP A 226 -30.84 -39.22 53.24
C ASP A 226 -29.85 -38.23 52.62
N ALA A 227 -28.56 -38.58 52.67
CA ALA A 227 -27.46 -37.74 52.19
C ALA A 227 -27.50 -37.56 50.66
N GLU A 228 -27.91 -38.62 49.95
CA GLU A 228 -28.04 -38.63 48.50
C GLU A 228 -29.08 -37.60 48.04
N SER A 229 -30.31 -37.64 48.57
CA SER A 229 -31.36 -36.69 48.21
C SER A 229 -31.00 -35.24 48.52
N ARG A 230 -30.26 -34.98 49.60
CA ARG A 230 -29.72 -33.64 49.90
C ARG A 230 -28.69 -33.19 48.87
N GLN A 231 -27.85 -34.09 48.38
CA GLN A 231 -26.89 -33.82 47.32
C GLN A 231 -27.60 -33.55 45.98
N LEU A 232 -28.65 -34.33 45.66
CA LEU A 232 -29.50 -34.12 44.47
C LEU A 232 -30.28 -32.81 44.56
N ALA A 233 -30.84 -32.46 45.72
CA ALA A 233 -31.51 -31.18 45.94
C ALA A 233 -30.56 -29.99 45.72
N LYS A 234 -29.30 -30.10 46.13
CA LYS A 234 -28.25 -29.11 45.83
C LYS A 234 -27.92 -29.04 44.34
N ALA A 235 -27.94 -30.17 43.62
CA ALA A 235 -27.77 -30.19 42.16
C ALA A 235 -28.92 -29.45 41.46
N VAL A 236 -30.17 -29.74 41.84
CA VAL A 236 -31.35 -29.03 41.32
C VAL A 236 -31.30 -27.54 41.64
N GLN A 237 -30.93 -27.16 42.88
CA GLN A 237 -30.82 -25.76 43.29
C GLN A 237 -29.81 -24.96 42.45
N ARG A 238 -28.68 -25.58 42.06
CA ARG A 238 -27.68 -24.92 41.20
C ARG A 238 -28.25 -24.52 39.84
N THR A 239 -29.18 -25.29 39.28
CA THR A 239 -29.81 -24.97 37.98
C THR A 239 -30.83 -23.83 38.03
N THR A 240 -31.47 -23.58 39.18
CA THR A 240 -32.41 -22.45 39.34
C THR A 240 -31.74 -21.06 39.43
N GLY A 241 -30.41 -21.00 39.57
CA GLY A 241 -29.66 -19.79 39.91
C GLY A 241 -29.00 -19.03 38.75
N GLY A 242 -29.53 -19.09 37.54
CA GLY A 242 -29.01 -18.33 36.38
C GLY A 242 -28.10 -19.11 35.43
N TRP A 243 -28.35 -20.41 35.27
CA TRP A 243 -27.78 -21.19 34.17
C TRP A 243 -28.72 -21.15 32.97
N LEU A 244 -28.15 -21.33 31.78
CA LEU A 244 -28.82 -21.08 30.52
C LEU A 244 -29.99 -22.03 30.18
N LEU A 245 -30.32 -22.99 31.06
CA LEU A 245 -31.56 -23.77 30.96
C LEU A 245 -32.82 -22.98 31.39
N ALA A 246 -32.70 -21.87 32.12
CA ALA A 246 -33.84 -21.01 32.48
C ALA A 246 -33.45 -19.53 32.64
N PRO A 247 -33.33 -18.76 31.56
CA PRO A 247 -33.00 -17.33 31.61
C PRO A 247 -34.20 -16.44 32.02
N LEU A 248 -35.10 -16.93 32.88
CA LEU A 248 -36.36 -16.22 33.20
C LEU A 248 -36.17 -14.93 34.02
N GLY A 249 -34.99 -14.67 34.57
CA GLY A 249 -34.65 -13.42 35.25
C GLY A 249 -34.19 -12.29 34.31
N GLU A 250 -34.05 -12.54 33.02
CA GLU A 250 -33.48 -11.60 32.07
C GLU A 250 -34.55 -10.94 31.17
N SER A 251 -34.23 -9.76 30.63
CA SER A 251 -35.07 -9.10 29.62
C SER A 251 -35.29 -10.01 28.41
N GLN A 252 -36.39 -9.84 27.69
CA GLN A 252 -36.71 -10.65 26.50
C GLN A 252 -35.53 -10.72 25.50
N GLU A 253 -34.84 -9.60 25.29
CA GLU A 253 -33.64 -9.52 24.46
C GLU A 253 -32.48 -10.38 24.98
N LYS A 254 -32.21 -10.34 26.29
CA LYS A 254 -31.18 -11.18 26.90
C LYS A 254 -31.54 -12.66 26.87
N ARG A 255 -32.82 -13.00 27.04
CA ARG A 255 -33.31 -14.37 26.85
C ARG A 255 -33.06 -14.83 25.43
N ILE A 256 -33.43 -14.03 24.44
CA ILE A 256 -33.20 -14.34 23.02
C ILE A 256 -31.71 -14.50 22.72
N ALA A 257 -30.85 -13.62 23.22
CA ALA A 257 -29.40 -13.72 23.06
C ALA A 257 -28.86 -15.00 23.71
N SER A 258 -29.29 -15.32 24.93
CA SER A 258 -28.96 -16.56 25.62
C SER A 258 -29.39 -17.80 24.82
N TRP A 259 -30.63 -17.88 24.33
CA TRP A 259 -31.11 -18.98 23.50
C TRP A 259 -30.35 -19.10 22.17
N THR A 260 -30.01 -17.97 21.55
CA THR A 260 -29.18 -17.94 20.33
C THR A 260 -27.80 -18.52 20.62
N VAL A 261 -27.19 -18.12 21.74
CA VAL A 261 -25.89 -18.67 22.18
C VAL A 261 -26.00 -20.17 22.44
N ALA A 262 -27.06 -20.67 23.11
CA ALA A 262 -27.28 -22.11 23.29
C ALA A 262 -27.38 -22.86 21.97
N ALA A 263 -28.21 -22.38 21.04
CA ALA A 263 -28.44 -23.03 19.75
C ALA A 263 -27.17 -23.04 18.87
N VAL A 264 -26.37 -21.96 18.91
CA VAL A 264 -25.05 -21.93 18.27
C VAL A 264 -24.12 -22.94 18.95
N PHE A 265 -24.17 -23.08 20.28
CA PHE A 265 -23.33 -24.02 21.03
C PHE A 265 -23.69 -25.49 20.75
N THR A 266 -24.97 -25.84 20.68
CA THR A 266 -25.42 -27.22 20.37
C THR A 266 -25.06 -27.64 18.94
N ARG A 267 -24.86 -26.67 18.06
CA ARG A 267 -24.44 -26.85 16.66
C ARG A 267 -22.98 -26.47 16.44
N LEU A 268 -22.20 -26.23 17.51
CA LEU A 268 -20.88 -25.62 17.42
C LEU A 268 -19.91 -26.47 16.61
N GLU A 269 -19.94 -27.80 16.72
CA GLU A 269 -19.11 -28.69 15.90
C GLU A 269 -19.46 -28.59 14.41
N ASN A 270 -20.75 -28.52 14.06
CA ASN A 270 -21.21 -28.31 12.69
C ASN A 270 -20.79 -26.92 12.18
N ILE A 271 -20.98 -25.89 13.00
CA ILE A 271 -20.61 -24.50 12.69
C ILE A 271 -19.09 -24.31 12.62
N GLN A 272 -18.30 -25.04 13.41
CA GLN A 272 -16.83 -25.01 13.39
C GLN A 272 -16.27 -25.81 12.21
N ALA A 273 -16.84 -26.97 11.90
CA ALA A 273 -16.51 -27.72 10.69
C ALA A 273 -16.81 -26.88 9.44
N LEU A 274 -17.97 -26.22 9.41
CA LEU A 274 -18.35 -25.28 8.35
C LEU A 274 -17.53 -23.99 8.38
N GLY A 275 -17.14 -23.49 9.56
CA GLY A 275 -16.26 -22.34 9.71
C GLY A 275 -14.83 -22.62 9.26
N LYS A 276 -14.38 -23.89 9.36
CA LYS A 276 -13.14 -24.39 8.77
C LYS A 276 -13.28 -24.52 7.25
N THR A 277 -14.40 -25.06 6.74
CA THR A 277 -14.71 -25.09 5.30
C THR A 277 -14.87 -23.67 4.72
N LEU A 278 -15.40 -22.73 5.50
CA LEU A 278 -15.51 -21.31 5.16
C LEU A 278 -14.15 -20.62 5.28
N ALA A 279 -13.28 -21.01 6.22
CA ALA A 279 -11.91 -20.53 6.29
C ALA A 279 -11.06 -21.10 5.14
N GLU A 280 -11.35 -22.31 4.68
CA GLU A 280 -10.76 -22.96 3.49
C GLU A 280 -11.32 -22.34 2.19
N ALA A 281 -12.61 -22.01 2.14
CA ALA A 281 -13.27 -21.24 1.07
C ALA A 281 -13.05 -19.71 1.17
N ASN A 282 -12.48 -19.21 2.26
CA ASN A 282 -11.95 -17.84 2.37
C ASN A 282 -10.44 -17.83 2.11
N ALA A 283 -9.75 -18.96 2.32
CA ALA A 283 -8.37 -19.18 1.89
C ALA A 283 -8.28 -19.39 0.37
N GLY A 284 -9.33 -19.94 -0.25
CA GLY A 284 -9.64 -19.75 -1.66
C GLY A 284 -10.70 -18.66 -1.78
N ARG A 285 -10.31 -17.40 -1.64
CA ARG A 285 -11.17 -16.21 -1.67
C ARG A 285 -12.40 -16.38 -2.59
N PHE A 286 -13.51 -15.73 -2.23
CA PHE A 286 -14.25 -14.92 -3.21
C PHE A 286 -13.26 -13.91 -3.81
N ASP A 287 -12.39 -14.40 -4.70
CA ASP A 287 -11.98 -13.60 -5.82
C ASP A 287 -13.30 -13.20 -6.49
N PRO A 288 -13.46 -11.95 -6.98
CA PRO A 288 -14.43 -11.74 -8.05
C PRO A 288 -14.24 -12.91 -9.02
N PRO A 289 -15.33 -13.62 -9.42
CA PRO A 289 -15.24 -14.93 -10.06
C PRO A 289 -14.05 -14.94 -10.97
N ALA A 290 -13.10 -15.86 -10.74
CA ALA A 290 -11.85 -15.92 -11.49
C ALA A 290 -12.23 -15.63 -12.94
N PRO A 291 -11.77 -14.47 -13.48
CA PRO A 291 -12.26 -14.03 -14.76
C PRO A 291 -11.93 -15.18 -15.72
N PRO A 292 -12.87 -15.55 -16.60
CA PRO A 292 -12.83 -16.83 -17.31
C PRO A 292 -11.43 -17.08 -17.88
N ASP A 293 -10.97 -18.33 -17.86
CA ASP A 293 -9.68 -18.72 -18.43
C ASP A 293 -9.47 -18.03 -19.79
N GLY A 294 -8.38 -17.27 -19.91
CA GLY A 294 -8.10 -16.42 -21.09
C GLY A 294 -8.47 -14.94 -20.95
N SER A 295 -8.99 -14.49 -19.82
CA SER A 295 -9.21 -13.06 -19.53
C SER A 295 -7.90 -12.29 -19.38
N ARG A 296 -7.86 -11.08 -19.95
CA ARG A 296 -6.69 -10.18 -19.89
C ARG A 296 -6.85 -9.22 -18.73
N ARG A 297 -5.94 -9.29 -17.77
CA ARG A 297 -5.89 -8.38 -16.63
C ARG A 297 -4.83 -7.32 -16.87
N LEU A 298 -5.23 -6.08 -16.69
CA LEU A 298 -4.39 -4.90 -16.85
C LEU A 298 -4.47 -4.07 -15.56
N TYR A 299 -3.35 -3.50 -15.15
CA TYR A 299 -3.29 -2.58 -14.01
C TYR A 299 -2.53 -1.33 -14.42
N GLY A 300 -2.88 -0.20 -13.82
CA GLY A 300 -2.14 1.02 -14.03
C GLY A 300 -2.91 2.22 -13.55
N TYR A 301 -2.95 3.27 -14.35
CA TYR A 301 -3.44 4.57 -13.92
C TYR A 301 -3.91 5.42 -15.08
N TYR A 302 -4.56 6.53 -14.72
CA TYR A 302 -4.73 7.68 -15.57
C TYR A 302 -4.30 8.98 -14.89
N GLU A 303 -3.78 9.91 -15.67
CA GLU A 303 -3.24 11.19 -15.20
C GLU A 303 -4.32 12.26 -15.21
N CYS A 304 -4.43 12.99 -14.10
CA CYS A 304 -5.29 14.16 -13.98
C CYS A 304 -4.53 15.33 -13.36
N MET A 305 -5.08 16.56 -13.40
CA MET A 305 -4.47 17.74 -12.76
C MET A 305 -4.22 17.56 -11.25
N GLY A 306 -5.06 16.76 -10.57
CA GLY A 306 -4.86 16.35 -9.16
C GLY A 306 -3.84 15.21 -8.96
N GLY A 307 -3.18 14.78 -10.03
CA GLY A 307 -2.23 13.67 -10.16
C GLY A 307 -2.86 12.30 -10.44
N PRO A 308 -2.05 11.23 -10.46
CA PRO A 308 -2.48 9.93 -10.99
C PRO A 308 -3.58 9.28 -10.16
N VAL A 309 -4.53 8.65 -10.87
CA VAL A 309 -5.59 7.82 -10.31
C VAL A 309 -5.36 6.38 -10.76
N PHE A 310 -5.28 5.47 -9.80
CA PHE A 310 -4.97 4.08 -10.07
C PHE A 310 -6.24 3.29 -10.40
N LEU A 311 -6.14 2.42 -11.40
CA LEU A 311 -7.24 1.55 -11.79
C LEU A 311 -6.76 0.15 -12.14
N LYS A 312 -7.70 -0.80 -12.06
CA LYS A 312 -7.57 -2.13 -12.64
C LYS A 312 -8.59 -2.30 -13.72
N LEU A 313 -8.25 -3.13 -14.68
CA LEU A 313 -9.13 -3.48 -15.78
C LEU A 313 -9.00 -4.98 -16.02
N ALA A 314 -10.10 -5.71 -15.87
CA ALA A 314 -10.21 -7.09 -16.29
C ALA A 314 -11.08 -7.13 -17.55
N ILE A 315 -10.51 -7.58 -18.67
CA ILE A 315 -11.26 -7.82 -19.91
C ILE A 315 -11.52 -9.32 -20.00
N ASN A 316 -12.78 -9.70 -20.23
CA ASN A 316 -13.19 -11.08 -20.37
C ASN A 316 -12.51 -11.74 -21.59
N ALA A 317 -12.48 -13.07 -21.61
CA ALA A 317 -11.86 -13.85 -22.70
C ALA A 317 -12.48 -13.57 -24.08
N ASP A 318 -13.72 -13.05 -24.13
CA ASP A 318 -14.39 -12.62 -25.35
C ASP A 318 -13.86 -11.29 -25.93
N GLY A 319 -13.02 -10.58 -25.16
CA GLY A 319 -12.44 -9.28 -25.53
C GLY A 319 -13.43 -8.13 -25.64
N ARG A 320 -14.71 -8.32 -25.27
CA ARG A 320 -15.81 -7.38 -25.54
C ARG A 320 -16.37 -6.74 -24.29
N SER A 321 -16.28 -7.42 -23.16
CA SER A 321 -16.81 -6.94 -21.88
C SER A 321 -15.73 -7.04 -20.80
N GLY A 322 -15.84 -6.21 -19.78
CA GLY A 322 -14.86 -6.18 -18.71
C GLY A 322 -15.34 -5.42 -17.50
N ARG A 323 -14.45 -5.32 -16.52
CA ARG A 323 -14.67 -4.64 -15.26
C ARG A 323 -13.49 -3.75 -14.95
N MET A 324 -13.79 -2.49 -14.64
CA MET A 324 -12.84 -1.48 -14.23
C MET A 324 -13.04 -1.15 -12.75
N GLU A 325 -11.96 -1.16 -11.98
CA GLU A 325 -11.98 -0.87 -10.54
C GLU A 325 -11.09 0.31 -10.22
N PHE A 326 -11.63 1.31 -9.52
CA PHE A 326 -10.95 2.57 -9.21
C PHE A 326 -10.44 2.59 -7.77
N GLY A 327 -9.18 2.97 -7.56
CA GLY A 327 -8.61 3.19 -6.23
C GLY A 327 -8.58 4.67 -5.85
N SER A 328 -8.78 4.97 -4.55
CA SER A 328 -8.65 6.35 -4.04
C SER A 328 -7.19 6.79 -3.82
N SER A 329 -6.25 5.85 -3.66
CA SER A 329 -4.81 6.12 -3.65
C SER A 329 -3.98 4.85 -3.89
N MET A 330 -2.68 5.05 -4.18
CA MET A 330 -1.66 4.00 -4.32
C MET A 330 -1.47 3.15 -3.05
N VAL A 331 -1.84 3.67 -1.89
CA VAL A 331 -1.54 3.07 -0.56
C VAL A 331 -2.82 2.60 0.12
N ARG A 332 -3.98 2.95 -0.42
CA ARG A 332 -5.29 2.50 0.06
C ARG A 332 -6.10 2.10 -1.16
N TYR A 333 -5.80 0.93 -1.73
CA TYR A 333 -6.65 0.32 -2.74
C TYR A 333 -7.90 -0.25 -2.07
N TYR A 334 -8.78 0.63 -1.62
CA TYR A 334 -10.18 0.31 -1.47
C TYR A 334 -10.82 0.68 -2.81
N PRO A 335 -11.43 -0.27 -3.55
CA PRO A 335 -12.16 0.07 -4.74
C PRO A 335 -13.22 1.09 -4.34
N SER A 336 -12.96 2.36 -4.67
CA SER A 336 -13.88 3.45 -4.38
C SER A 336 -15.09 3.29 -5.29
N GLY A 337 -14.89 2.82 -6.52
CA GLY A 337 -15.96 2.38 -7.41
C GLY A 337 -15.56 1.22 -8.31
N VAL A 338 -16.59 0.56 -8.84
CA VAL A 338 -16.49 -0.56 -9.78
C VAL A 338 -17.45 -0.29 -10.93
N LEU A 339 -16.94 -0.35 -12.15
CA LEU A 339 -17.63 -0.02 -13.38
C LEU A 339 -17.53 -1.19 -14.36
N GLU A 340 -18.64 -1.66 -14.88
CA GLU A 340 -18.65 -2.53 -16.05
C GLU A 340 -18.27 -1.72 -17.28
N VAL A 341 -17.47 -2.32 -18.15
CA VAL A 341 -16.96 -1.67 -19.35
C VAL A 341 -17.15 -2.56 -20.56
N THR A 342 -17.29 -1.94 -21.72
CA THR A 342 -17.28 -2.60 -23.02
C THR A 342 -15.98 -2.27 -23.74
N ALA A 343 -15.32 -3.29 -24.24
CA ALA A 343 -14.10 -3.17 -25.02
C ALA A 343 -14.44 -3.32 -26.51
N VAL A 344 -14.06 -2.33 -27.31
CA VAL A 344 -14.29 -2.27 -28.75
C VAL A 344 -12.94 -2.15 -29.43
N ALA A 345 -12.59 -3.15 -30.25
CA ALA A 345 -11.43 -3.05 -31.12
C ALA A 345 -11.70 -2.00 -32.21
N GLN A 346 -10.74 -1.10 -32.44
CA GLN A 346 -10.80 -0.11 -33.49
C GLN A 346 -10.04 -0.60 -34.73
N ASP A 347 -10.50 -0.19 -35.91
CA ASP A 347 -9.95 -0.58 -37.22
C ASP A 347 -8.46 -0.23 -37.40
N SER A 348 -7.92 0.67 -36.57
CA SER A 348 -6.52 1.11 -36.58
C SER A 348 -5.59 0.30 -35.67
N GLY A 349 -6.05 -0.83 -35.12
CA GLY A 349 -5.31 -1.60 -34.11
C GLY A 349 -5.35 -0.97 -32.71
N GLY A 350 -6.23 0.02 -32.51
CA GLY A 350 -6.54 0.62 -31.21
C GLY A 350 -7.57 -0.22 -30.45
N LEU A 351 -7.64 0.01 -29.14
CA LEU A 351 -8.69 -0.49 -28.28
C LEU A 351 -9.42 0.73 -27.71
N ARG A 352 -10.74 0.62 -27.58
CA ARG A 352 -11.56 1.61 -26.88
C ARG A 352 -12.35 0.92 -25.79
N ILE A 353 -12.34 1.50 -24.60
CA ILE A 353 -13.00 0.97 -23.42
C ILE A 353 -14.04 1.99 -22.99
N ASP A 354 -15.29 1.70 -23.32
CA ASP A 354 -16.42 2.55 -23.00
C ASP A 354 -17.07 2.10 -21.67
N PRO A 355 -17.55 3.06 -20.86
CA PRO A 355 -18.27 2.75 -19.64
C PRO A 355 -19.66 2.18 -19.96
N ALA A 356 -20.06 1.11 -19.27
CA ALA A 356 -21.38 0.50 -19.42
C ALA A 356 -22.29 0.81 -18.22
N ALA A 357 -21.94 0.33 -17.02
CA ALA A 357 -22.76 0.48 -15.83
C ALA A 357 -21.95 0.49 -14.53
N TRP A 358 -22.37 1.28 -13.54
CA TRP A 358 -21.75 1.23 -12.21
C TRP A 358 -22.25 0.03 -11.41
N VAL A 359 -21.34 -0.83 -10.97
CA VAL A 359 -21.61 -1.90 -9.99
C VAL A 359 -21.52 -1.34 -8.56
N VAL A 360 -20.53 -0.49 -8.30
CA VAL A 360 -20.35 0.22 -7.02
C VAL A 360 -19.95 1.66 -7.33
N ARG A 361 -20.72 2.66 -6.89
CA ARG A 361 -20.38 4.07 -7.13
C ARG A 361 -19.40 4.63 -6.09
N PRO A 362 -18.45 5.49 -6.51
CA PRO A 362 -17.55 6.18 -5.59
C PRO A 362 -18.28 7.10 -4.58
N PRO A 363 -17.88 7.07 -3.29
CA PRO A 363 -18.56 7.80 -2.21
C PRO A 363 -18.23 9.31 -2.16
N VAL A 364 -17.18 9.76 -2.85
CA VAL A 364 -16.76 11.18 -2.89
C VAL A 364 -16.44 11.54 -4.33
N ASP A 365 -17.11 12.59 -4.82
CA ASP A 365 -17.21 13.07 -6.20
C ASP A 365 -17.68 12.01 -7.20
N GLY A 366 -18.90 12.23 -7.72
CA GLY A 366 -19.47 11.48 -8.83
C GLY A 366 -18.67 11.67 -10.11
N ARG A 367 -17.48 11.06 -10.17
CA ARG A 367 -16.63 11.02 -11.36
C ARG A 367 -17.47 10.45 -12.49
N THR A 368 -17.64 11.24 -13.54
CA THR A 368 -18.30 10.84 -14.78
C THR A 368 -17.67 9.54 -15.26
N PRO A 369 -18.47 8.55 -15.72
CA PRO A 369 -17.91 7.35 -16.30
C PRO A 369 -16.89 7.71 -17.38
N ILE A 370 -15.68 7.17 -17.28
CA ILE A 370 -14.57 7.52 -18.17
C ILE A 370 -14.50 6.55 -19.33
N THR A 371 -14.09 7.05 -20.48
CA THR A 371 -13.71 6.22 -21.63
C THR A 371 -12.20 6.21 -21.78
N LEU A 372 -11.61 5.05 -22.06
CA LEU A 372 -10.19 4.91 -22.35
C LEU A 372 -9.99 4.54 -23.81
N GLU A 373 -9.32 5.40 -24.57
CA GLU A 373 -9.02 5.14 -25.98
C GLU A 373 -7.51 5.13 -26.21
N GLY A 374 -6.97 4.01 -26.66
CA GLY A 374 -5.52 3.85 -26.73
C GLY A 374 -5.04 2.74 -27.65
N ARG A 375 -3.74 2.45 -27.56
CA ARG A 375 -3.06 1.41 -28.33
C ARG A 375 -2.26 0.51 -27.42
N VAL A 376 -2.12 -0.74 -27.84
CA VAL A 376 -1.29 -1.73 -27.15
C VAL A 376 0.08 -1.73 -27.80
N ASP A 377 1.12 -1.48 -27.01
CA ASP A 377 2.50 -1.71 -27.40
C ASP A 377 2.74 -3.21 -27.55
N ALA A 378 3.19 -3.64 -28.73
CA ALA A 378 3.37 -5.06 -29.03
C ALA A 378 4.57 -5.70 -28.31
N ALA A 379 5.58 -4.91 -27.91
CA ALA A 379 6.77 -5.40 -27.23
C ALA A 379 6.55 -5.53 -25.72
N THR A 380 5.86 -4.58 -25.10
CA THR A 380 5.65 -4.56 -23.65
C THR A 380 4.27 -5.08 -23.23
N GLY A 381 3.32 -5.13 -24.18
CA GLY A 381 1.92 -5.40 -23.89
C GLY A 381 1.21 -4.26 -23.16
N GLU A 382 1.88 -3.12 -22.95
CA GLU A 382 1.33 -1.92 -22.31
C GLU A 382 0.23 -1.32 -23.17
N TYR A 383 -0.89 -0.99 -22.56
CA TYR A 383 -2.02 -0.32 -23.16
C TYR A 383 -2.08 1.13 -22.67
N SER A 384 -1.83 2.09 -23.56
CA SER A 384 -1.76 3.51 -23.22
C SER A 384 -2.50 4.38 -24.24
N GLY A 385 -2.96 5.55 -23.79
CA GLY A 385 -3.80 6.41 -24.63
C GLY A 385 -4.40 7.59 -23.88
N GLN A 386 -5.56 8.04 -24.34
CA GLN A 386 -6.27 9.20 -23.81
C GLN A 386 -7.48 8.81 -22.96
N VAL A 387 -7.75 9.64 -21.94
CA VAL A 387 -8.99 9.57 -21.17
C VAL A 387 -9.99 10.54 -21.77
N LEU A 388 -11.20 10.06 -22.07
CA LEU A 388 -12.31 10.88 -22.56
C LEU A 388 -13.44 10.94 -21.52
N GLY A 389 -14.17 12.05 -21.50
CA GLY A 389 -15.33 12.25 -20.61
C GLY A 389 -15.01 12.97 -19.29
N VAL A 390 -13.75 13.33 -19.03
CA VAL A 390 -13.33 14.12 -17.87
C VAL A 390 -12.37 15.22 -18.33
N GLN A 391 -12.69 16.49 -18.08
CA GLN A 391 -11.90 17.63 -18.56
C GLN A 391 -10.48 17.68 -17.97
N ASP A 392 -10.29 17.17 -16.75
CA ASP A 392 -9.04 17.33 -16.02
C ASP A 392 -8.09 16.14 -16.16
N CYS A 393 -8.42 15.15 -16.98
CA CYS A 393 -7.63 13.93 -17.17
C CYS A 393 -7.24 13.77 -18.64
N THR A 394 -5.97 13.45 -18.88
CA THR A 394 -5.37 13.57 -20.22
C THR A 394 -4.95 12.22 -20.80
N SER A 395 -4.28 11.40 -20.00
CA SER A 395 -3.63 10.17 -20.47
C SER A 395 -3.90 9.00 -19.53
N PHE A 396 -3.74 7.77 -20.03
CA PHE A 396 -3.70 6.57 -19.21
C PHE A 396 -2.61 5.61 -19.67
N SER A 397 -2.17 4.75 -18.75
CA SER A 397 -1.22 3.67 -19.00
C SER A 397 -1.63 2.47 -18.16
N LEU A 398 -1.71 1.30 -18.81
CA LEU A 398 -2.14 0.03 -18.24
C LEU A 398 -1.19 -1.08 -18.69
N GLU A 399 -0.55 -1.76 -17.76
CA GLU A 399 0.36 -2.87 -18.06
C GLU A 399 -0.35 -4.22 -17.85
N PRO A 400 0.02 -5.27 -18.61
CA PRO A 400 -0.44 -6.63 -18.33
C PRO A 400 -0.07 -7.02 -16.92
N GLU A 401 -1.02 -7.57 -16.17
CA GLU A 401 -0.70 -8.21 -14.89
C GLU A 401 0.44 -9.22 -15.13
N PRO A 402 1.60 -9.08 -14.47
CA PRO A 402 2.73 -9.95 -14.72
C PRO A 402 2.27 -11.40 -14.56
N SER A 403 2.45 -12.20 -15.62
CA SER A 403 2.10 -13.60 -15.61
C SER A 403 2.88 -14.29 -14.50
N ARG A 404 2.22 -14.58 -13.39
CA ARG A 404 2.90 -15.12 -12.22
C ARG A 404 3.17 -16.60 -12.46
N PRO A 405 4.42 -17.07 -12.42
CA PRO A 405 4.62 -18.46 -12.04
C PRO A 405 3.99 -18.58 -10.65
N ASN A 406 3.16 -19.60 -10.43
CA ASN A 406 2.80 -20.02 -9.07
C ASN A 406 4.12 -20.43 -8.39
N ARG A 407 4.85 -19.47 -7.84
CA ARG A 407 6.12 -19.71 -7.17
C ARG A 407 5.77 -20.44 -5.88
N ILE A 408 6.13 -21.71 -5.86
CA ILE A 408 5.83 -22.63 -4.78
C ILE A 408 6.38 -22.03 -3.47
N GLN A 409 5.64 -22.20 -2.37
CA GLN A 409 6.11 -21.82 -1.03
C GLN A 409 7.45 -22.51 -0.74
N ASN A 410 8.44 -21.75 -0.29
CA ASN A 410 9.66 -22.32 0.26
C ASN A 410 9.39 -22.65 1.73
N PHE A 411 9.04 -23.91 2.00
CA PHE A 411 8.72 -24.37 3.35
C PHE A 411 9.88 -24.28 4.34
N ASP A 412 11.12 -24.10 3.86
CA ASP A 412 12.30 -23.88 4.70
C ASP A 412 12.39 -22.45 5.23
N GLY A 413 11.53 -21.53 4.79
CA GLY A 413 11.55 -20.15 5.27
C GLY A 413 10.93 -19.95 6.64
N LEU A 414 11.34 -18.86 7.29
CA LEU A 414 11.17 -18.64 8.73
C LEU A 414 9.71 -18.54 9.19
N LEU A 415 8.75 -18.18 8.32
CA LEU A 415 7.33 -18.13 8.71
C LEU A 415 6.75 -19.52 9.00
N PHE A 416 7.28 -20.58 8.40
CA PHE A 416 6.80 -21.95 8.61
C PHE A 416 7.36 -22.55 9.90
N HIS A 417 8.59 -22.20 10.27
CA HIS A 417 9.25 -22.62 11.52
C HIS A 417 8.60 -22.03 12.78
N VAL A 418 7.92 -20.89 12.67
CA VAL A 418 7.21 -20.25 13.80
C VAL A 418 5.79 -20.79 13.99
N ARG A 419 5.19 -21.38 12.94
CA ARG A 419 3.77 -21.80 12.94
C ARG A 419 3.53 -23.19 13.55
N GLY A 420 4.55 -24.04 13.63
CA GLY A 420 4.49 -25.34 14.31
C GLY A 420 4.65 -25.16 15.82
N GLN A 421 3.72 -25.69 16.62
CA GLN A 421 3.72 -25.49 18.08
C GLN A 421 4.84 -26.28 18.80
N ARG A 422 5.41 -25.62 19.81
CA ARG A 422 6.11 -26.07 21.05
C ARG A 422 7.63 -26.07 21.11
N ASP A 423 8.35 -26.17 20.00
CA ASP A 423 9.78 -25.87 19.95
C ASP A 423 9.99 -24.95 18.74
N HIS A 424 10.37 -23.70 18.97
CA HIS A 424 10.71 -22.80 17.88
C HIS A 424 12.03 -23.29 17.28
N ASP A 425 12.00 -24.01 16.15
CA ASP A 425 13.20 -24.38 15.37
C ASP A 425 13.88 -23.16 14.69
N LEU A 426 13.77 -21.98 15.31
CA LEU A 426 14.49 -20.78 14.92
C LEU A 426 15.88 -20.81 15.55
N ASP A 427 16.89 -21.01 14.72
CA ASP A 427 18.28 -20.92 15.12
C ASP A 427 18.86 -19.51 14.92
N ALA A 428 20.06 -19.29 15.48
CA ALA A 428 20.75 -18.01 15.35
C ALA A 428 21.08 -17.66 13.89
N ALA A 429 21.31 -18.67 13.04
CA ALA A 429 21.65 -18.48 11.63
C ALA A 429 20.46 -17.97 10.79
N GLY A 430 19.27 -18.54 11.00
CA GLY A 430 18.02 -18.07 10.41
C GLY A 430 17.68 -16.65 10.87
N CYS A 431 17.86 -16.36 12.16
CA CYS A 431 17.65 -15.01 12.69
C CYS A 431 18.67 -13.99 12.17
N ARG A 432 19.93 -14.38 11.97
CA ARG A 432 20.94 -13.53 11.32
C ARG A 432 20.57 -13.24 9.87
N THR A 433 20.18 -14.26 9.11
CA THR A 433 19.71 -14.12 7.71
C THR A 433 18.52 -13.16 7.60
N TYR A 434 17.57 -13.27 8.54
CA TYR A 434 16.44 -12.34 8.64
C TYR A 434 16.90 -10.91 8.93
N ALA A 435 17.75 -10.71 9.94
CA ALA A 435 18.22 -9.38 10.33
C ALA A 435 19.10 -8.72 9.26
N GLU A 436 19.94 -9.48 8.56
CA GLU A 436 20.75 -9.00 7.43
C GLU A 436 19.89 -8.60 6.24
N TRP A 437 18.90 -9.44 5.89
CA TRP A 437 17.94 -9.09 4.84
C TRP A 437 17.23 -7.79 5.16
N LEU A 438 16.75 -7.61 6.39
CA LEU A 438 16.12 -6.37 6.86
C LEU A 438 17.07 -5.18 6.87
N ALA A 439 18.33 -5.38 7.27
CA ALA A 439 19.34 -4.32 7.30
C ALA A 439 19.68 -3.79 5.90
N GLY A 440 19.51 -4.62 4.86
CA GLY A 440 19.63 -4.22 3.46
C GLY A 440 18.44 -3.41 2.92
N GLN A 441 17.35 -3.28 3.69
CA GLN A 441 16.14 -2.59 3.25
C GLN A 441 16.12 -1.14 3.70
N THR A 442 15.52 -0.29 2.87
CA THR A 442 15.30 1.12 3.15
C THR A 442 13.82 1.41 3.34
N LEU A 443 13.54 2.54 3.98
CA LEU A 443 12.20 3.11 4.01
C LEU A 443 12.07 4.08 2.83
N LEU A 444 11.24 3.69 1.88
CA LEU A 444 10.86 4.48 0.73
C LEU A 444 9.74 5.43 1.14
N GLN A 445 10.04 6.72 1.18
CA GLN A 445 9.03 7.75 1.37
C GLN A 445 8.42 8.16 0.03
N PHE A 446 7.12 7.93 -0.13
CA PHE A 446 6.35 8.31 -1.31
C PHE A 446 5.54 9.58 -1.01
N GLY A 447 6.13 10.74 -1.34
CA GLY A 447 5.57 12.05 -1.02
C GLY A 447 5.33 12.26 0.49
N ASN A 448 4.24 12.95 0.84
CA ASN A 448 3.83 13.16 2.24
C ASN A 448 2.85 12.09 2.73
N VAL A 449 2.59 11.06 1.92
CA VAL A 449 1.40 10.19 2.08
C VAL A 449 1.75 8.85 2.69
N ALA A 450 2.91 8.28 2.39
CA ALA A 450 3.31 6.98 2.95
C ALA A 450 4.82 6.77 3.01
N THR A 451 5.22 5.97 4.01
CA THR A 451 6.56 5.41 4.14
C THR A 451 6.43 3.90 4.05
N LEU A 452 6.94 3.30 2.98
CA LEU A 452 6.90 1.86 2.71
C LEU A 452 8.31 1.29 2.81
N SER A 453 8.46 0.02 3.17
CA SER A 453 9.79 -0.60 3.09
C SER A 453 10.08 -1.11 1.68
N SER A 454 11.31 -0.92 1.20
CA SER A 454 11.81 -1.54 -0.03
C SER A 454 11.71 -3.07 0.00
N ALA A 455 11.63 -3.69 1.18
CA ALA A 455 11.48 -5.13 1.29
C ALA A 455 10.21 -5.62 0.59
N ILE A 456 9.15 -4.81 0.59
CA ILE A 456 7.87 -5.10 -0.08
C ILE A 456 8.08 -5.34 -1.59
N THR A 457 9.10 -4.72 -2.18
CA THR A 457 9.47 -4.90 -3.59
C THR A 457 10.50 -6.02 -3.82
N ASP A 458 11.11 -6.56 -2.75
CA ASP A 458 12.08 -7.67 -2.80
C ASP A 458 11.41 -9.03 -2.59
N VAL A 459 10.64 -9.45 -3.61
CA VAL A 459 9.87 -10.70 -3.59
C VAL A 459 10.76 -11.93 -3.40
N ASP A 460 11.91 -11.94 -4.08
CA ASP A 460 12.86 -13.05 -4.01
C ASP A 460 13.51 -13.14 -2.63
N GLY A 461 13.87 -12.00 -2.04
CA GLY A 461 14.33 -11.94 -0.66
C GLY A 461 13.27 -12.42 0.33
N MET A 462 12.01 -12.02 0.17
CA MET A 462 10.90 -12.51 0.99
C MET A 462 10.68 -14.01 0.85
N LEU A 463 10.63 -14.55 -0.38
CA LEU A 463 10.48 -15.99 -0.61
C LEU A 463 11.65 -16.78 -0.01
N ARG A 464 12.88 -16.28 -0.15
CA ARG A 464 14.08 -16.90 0.40
C ARG A 464 14.08 -16.91 1.94
N VAL A 465 13.77 -15.77 2.56
CA VAL A 465 13.92 -15.58 4.01
C VAL A 465 12.67 -16.00 4.77
N LEU A 466 11.49 -15.55 4.33
CA LEU A 466 10.22 -15.81 5.00
C LEU A 466 9.55 -17.09 4.48
N GLY A 467 9.99 -17.61 3.34
CA GLY A 467 9.46 -18.85 2.75
C GLY A 467 8.21 -18.66 1.92
N LYS A 468 7.69 -17.44 1.90
CA LYS A 468 6.36 -17.15 1.38
C LYS A 468 6.39 -15.83 0.63
N ALA A 469 5.75 -15.83 -0.53
CA ALA A 469 5.56 -14.61 -1.30
C ALA A 469 4.44 -13.77 -0.64
N PRO A 470 4.55 -12.43 -0.66
CA PRO A 470 3.60 -11.52 -0.03
C PRO A 470 2.15 -11.71 -0.49
N GLU A 471 1.89 -12.08 -1.74
CA GLU A 471 0.57 -12.38 -2.29
C GLU A 471 -0.14 -13.57 -1.61
N HIS A 472 0.64 -14.46 -1.00
CA HIS A 472 0.12 -15.60 -0.24
C HIS A 472 -0.06 -15.27 1.24
N PHE A 473 0.39 -14.11 1.71
CA PHE A 473 0.28 -13.76 3.13
C PHE A 473 -1.20 -13.77 3.55
N ARG A 474 -1.41 -14.15 4.81
CA ARG A 474 -2.70 -14.16 5.48
C ARG A 474 -2.61 -13.30 6.72
N ALA A 475 -3.74 -12.87 7.27
CA ALA A 475 -3.77 -12.10 8.52
C ALA A 475 -2.95 -12.76 9.65
N GLY A 476 -3.00 -14.10 9.76
CA GLY A 476 -2.20 -14.84 10.74
C GLY A 476 -0.69 -14.78 10.53
N ASP A 477 -0.19 -14.50 9.32
CA ASP A 477 1.24 -14.34 9.04
C ASP A 477 1.80 -13.07 9.66
N SER A 478 0.97 -12.02 9.83
CA SER A 478 1.38 -10.80 10.54
C SER A 478 1.69 -11.07 12.01
N THR A 479 0.89 -11.93 12.66
CA THR A 479 1.15 -12.39 14.03
C THR A 479 2.41 -13.23 14.08
N THR A 480 2.60 -14.15 13.12
CA THR A 480 3.79 -14.97 13.00
C THR A 480 5.06 -14.13 12.80
N MET A 481 5.01 -13.07 11.99
CA MET A 481 6.14 -12.12 11.83
C MET A 481 6.47 -11.37 13.12
N ASN A 482 5.46 -11.02 13.94
CA ASN A 482 5.73 -10.39 15.24
C ASN A 482 6.47 -11.33 16.18
N ILE A 483 6.06 -12.60 16.21
CA ILE A 483 6.72 -13.63 17.01
C ILE A 483 8.13 -13.85 16.48
N LEU A 484 8.31 -13.98 15.16
CA LEU A 484 9.61 -14.10 14.52
C LEU A 484 10.55 -12.95 14.90
N ALA A 485 10.09 -11.70 14.77
CA ALA A 485 10.87 -10.53 15.12
C ALA A 485 11.25 -10.51 16.61
N GLN A 486 10.32 -10.87 17.49
CA GLN A 486 10.58 -10.93 18.93
C GLN A 486 11.60 -12.02 19.29
N VAL A 487 11.42 -13.23 18.76
CA VAL A 487 12.30 -14.38 18.99
C VAL A 487 13.69 -14.12 18.43
N CYS A 488 13.79 -13.65 17.17
CA CYS A 488 15.08 -13.37 16.56
C CYS A 488 15.82 -12.22 17.22
N ARG A 489 15.13 -11.18 17.67
CA ARG A 489 15.77 -10.13 18.48
C ARG A 489 16.36 -10.72 19.75
N GLN A 490 15.61 -11.57 20.46
CA GLN A 490 16.07 -12.15 21.71
C GLN A 490 17.31 -13.02 21.47
N LEU A 491 17.25 -13.95 20.51
CA LEU A 491 18.38 -14.83 20.16
C LEU A 491 19.63 -14.05 19.72
N LEU A 492 19.47 -13.01 18.90
CA LEU A 492 20.60 -12.18 18.45
C LEU A 492 21.18 -11.31 19.57
N THR A 493 20.34 -10.84 20.50
CA THR A 493 20.78 -10.07 21.68
C THR A 493 21.57 -10.96 22.66
N GLU A 494 21.13 -12.21 22.82
CA GLU A 494 21.76 -13.22 23.68
C GLU A 494 23.01 -13.87 23.03
N SER A 495 23.28 -13.59 21.76
CA SER A 495 24.46 -14.09 21.04
C SER A 495 25.77 -13.52 21.60
N MET A 496 26.80 -14.36 21.64
CA MET A 496 28.16 -13.97 22.03
C MET A 496 28.84 -13.11 20.95
N ASP A 497 28.39 -13.20 19.69
CA ASP A 497 28.91 -12.44 18.55
C ASP A 497 28.47 -10.97 18.60
N ALA A 498 29.42 -10.04 18.45
CA ALA A 498 29.15 -8.60 18.46
C ALA A 498 28.38 -8.13 17.20
N ALA A 499 28.54 -8.83 16.08
CA ALA A 499 27.79 -8.53 14.85
C ALA A 499 26.29 -8.83 15.04
N ASP A 500 25.96 -9.97 15.66
CA ASP A 500 24.57 -10.36 15.96
C ASP A 500 23.86 -9.36 16.87
N ARG A 501 24.54 -8.91 17.93
CA ARG A 501 23.99 -7.89 18.84
C ARG A 501 23.73 -6.55 18.14
N THR A 502 24.55 -6.20 17.14
CA THR A 502 24.34 -5.00 16.30
C THR A 502 23.12 -5.18 15.39
N LEU A 503 22.96 -6.37 14.80
CA LEU A 503 21.83 -6.73 13.95
C LEU A 503 20.50 -6.82 14.73
N ALA A 504 20.52 -7.19 16.01
CA ALA A 504 19.33 -7.28 16.86
C ALA A 504 18.54 -5.96 16.93
N ALA A 505 19.22 -4.81 16.91
CA ALA A 505 18.57 -3.49 16.90
C ALA A 505 17.76 -3.25 15.61
N ARG A 506 18.22 -3.77 14.46
CA ARG A 506 17.55 -3.62 13.15
C ARG A 506 16.23 -4.38 13.07
N VAL A 507 16.11 -5.49 13.81
CA VAL A 507 14.86 -6.26 13.90
C VAL A 507 13.75 -5.45 14.62
N GLN A 508 14.12 -4.54 15.53
CA GLN A 508 13.17 -3.69 16.27
C GLN A 508 12.65 -2.51 15.44
N ASP A 509 13.53 -1.84 14.68
CA ASP A 509 13.16 -0.73 13.79
C ASP A 509 12.16 -1.17 12.71
N TRP A 510 12.20 -2.45 12.35
CA TRP A 510 11.37 -3.05 11.32
C TRP A 510 10.16 -3.82 11.85
N ALA A 511 9.97 -3.90 13.18
CA ALA A 511 8.79 -4.54 13.77
C ALA A 511 7.55 -3.80 13.26
N PRO A 512 6.57 -4.50 12.65
CA PRO A 512 6.07 -4.27 11.30
C PRO A 512 5.39 -2.92 11.04
N ALA A 513 5.88 -1.80 11.57
CA ALA A 513 5.32 -0.47 11.43
C ALA A 513 5.16 -0.05 9.97
N PRO A 514 6.06 -0.37 9.02
CA PRO A 514 5.82 -0.11 7.59
C PRO A 514 4.80 -1.06 6.94
N LEU A 515 4.55 -2.23 7.55
CA LEU A 515 3.48 -3.17 7.18
C LEU A 515 2.18 -2.93 7.98
N ARG A 516 2.23 -2.17 9.08
CA ARG A 516 1.16 -1.87 10.05
C ARG A 516 0.63 -0.44 9.90
N SER A 517 1.44 0.51 9.44
CA SER A 517 1.11 1.93 9.50
C SER A 517 0.29 2.32 8.27
N SER A 518 -0.99 2.56 8.55
CA SER A 518 -2.05 3.11 7.68
C SER A 518 -2.84 2.15 6.77
N LEU A 519 -2.44 0.88 6.70
CA LEU A 519 -3.17 -0.22 6.07
C LEU A 519 -3.67 -1.18 7.15
N THR A 520 -4.88 -0.97 7.65
CA THR A 520 -5.44 -1.64 8.82
C THR A 520 -5.69 -3.15 8.69
N ASN A 521 -5.23 -3.81 7.61
CA ASN A 521 -5.43 -5.25 7.35
C ASN A 521 -4.22 -5.94 6.68
N ALA A 522 -3.01 -5.77 7.21
CA ALA A 522 -1.79 -6.36 6.66
C ALA A 522 -1.91 -7.87 6.34
N GLY A 523 -1.68 -8.23 5.07
CA GLY A 523 -1.69 -9.63 4.59
C GLY A 523 -2.85 -10.02 3.67
N GLY A 524 -3.40 -9.08 2.90
CA GLY A 524 -4.38 -9.34 1.83
C GLY A 524 -3.81 -9.07 0.42
N TYR A 525 -4.49 -9.55 -0.64
CA TYR A 525 -4.19 -9.30 -2.06
C TYR A 525 -3.91 -7.82 -2.35
N GLU A 526 -4.68 -6.96 -1.68
CA GLU A 526 -4.62 -5.51 -1.80
C GLU A 526 -3.25 -4.92 -1.43
N HIS A 527 -2.48 -5.58 -0.55
CA HIS A 527 -1.13 -5.11 -0.16
C HIS A 527 -0.08 -5.43 -1.22
N TRP A 528 -0.24 -6.55 -1.92
CA TRP A 528 0.61 -6.89 -3.05
C TRP A 528 0.32 -5.99 -4.26
N LEU A 529 -0.95 -5.60 -4.42
CA LEU A 529 -1.30 -4.60 -5.40
C LEU A 529 -0.60 -3.26 -5.14
N ILE A 530 -0.46 -2.88 -3.88
CA ILE A 530 0.29 -1.68 -3.49
C ILE A 530 1.77 -1.84 -3.84
N ALA A 531 2.36 -3.03 -3.65
CA ALA A 531 3.73 -3.33 -4.05
C ALA A 531 3.94 -3.22 -5.57
N GLU A 532 3.04 -3.82 -6.36
CA GLU A 532 3.06 -3.76 -7.83
C GLU A 532 2.86 -2.33 -8.33
N GLN A 533 1.93 -1.58 -7.72
CA GLN A 533 1.73 -0.17 -8.01
C GLN A 533 2.96 0.65 -7.65
N VAL A 534 3.60 0.41 -6.51
CA VAL A 534 4.83 1.10 -6.09
C VAL A 534 5.99 0.81 -7.06
N ALA A 535 6.14 -0.43 -7.51
CA ALA A 535 7.14 -0.78 -8.50
C ALA A 535 6.86 -0.07 -9.84
N LEU A 536 5.59 -0.03 -10.28
CA LEU A 536 5.17 0.73 -11.45
C LEU A 536 5.48 2.23 -11.31
N VAL A 537 5.15 2.82 -10.15
CA VAL A 537 5.44 4.22 -9.82
C VAL A 537 6.93 4.50 -9.93
N ALA A 538 7.76 3.67 -9.30
CA ALA A 538 9.20 3.84 -9.30
C ALA A 538 9.78 3.75 -10.73
N ARG A 539 9.31 2.81 -11.55
CA ARG A 539 9.72 2.71 -12.97
C ARG A 539 9.31 3.93 -13.76
N LYS A 540 8.04 4.36 -13.67
CA LYS A 540 7.54 5.53 -14.41
C LYS A 540 8.19 6.83 -13.93
N GLN A 541 8.53 6.94 -12.64
CA GLN A 541 9.34 8.03 -12.10
C GLN A 541 10.73 8.07 -12.72
N GLN A 542 11.42 6.93 -12.74
CA GLN A 542 12.75 6.84 -13.32
C GLN A 542 12.71 7.20 -14.81
N GLN A 543 11.73 6.66 -15.55
CA GLN A 543 11.54 6.99 -16.96
C GLN A 543 11.28 8.49 -17.16
N ALA A 544 10.39 9.11 -16.37
CA ALA A 544 10.11 10.54 -16.47
C ALA A 544 11.34 11.40 -16.12
N MET A 545 12.16 10.95 -15.15
CA MET A 545 13.43 11.58 -14.81
C MET A 545 14.41 11.50 -15.99
N ASP A 546 14.57 10.32 -16.58
CA ASP A 546 15.48 10.09 -17.71
C ASP A 546 15.05 10.88 -18.95
N GLU A 547 13.75 10.93 -19.25
CA GLU A 547 13.18 11.73 -20.34
C GLU A 547 13.43 13.23 -20.14
N LYS A 548 13.26 13.74 -18.92
CA LYS A 548 13.55 15.15 -18.60
C LYS A 548 15.03 15.48 -18.70
N LEU A 549 15.91 14.59 -18.23
CA LEU A 549 17.36 14.76 -18.39
C LEU A 549 17.76 14.72 -19.87
N ALA A 550 17.23 13.77 -20.63
CA ALA A 550 17.48 13.66 -22.06
C ALA A 550 16.99 14.89 -22.82
N MET A 551 15.81 15.41 -22.47
CA MET A 551 15.27 16.65 -23.04
C MET A 551 16.19 17.85 -22.76
N VAL A 552 16.64 18.05 -21.51
CA VAL A 552 17.58 19.14 -21.16
C VAL A 552 18.90 18.98 -21.90
N ALA A 553 19.43 17.75 -21.99
CA ALA A 553 20.65 17.46 -22.72
C ALA A 553 20.50 17.69 -24.24
N ALA A 554 19.31 17.44 -24.80
CA ALA A 554 19.00 17.62 -26.21
C ALA A 554 18.69 19.08 -26.60
N LEU A 555 18.57 20.01 -25.64
CA LEU A 555 18.33 21.41 -25.94
C LEU A 555 19.43 21.97 -26.87
N PRO A 556 19.08 22.89 -27.79
CA PRO A 556 20.05 23.49 -28.68
C PRO A 556 21.04 24.35 -27.88
N ALA A 557 22.31 24.35 -28.28
CA ALA A 557 23.38 25.13 -27.64
C ALA A 557 23.23 26.63 -27.95
N ARG A 558 22.25 27.28 -27.31
CA ARG A 558 21.98 28.71 -27.37
C ARG A 558 21.68 29.25 -25.97
N PRO A 559 22.02 30.52 -25.64
CA PRO A 559 21.77 31.09 -24.32
C PRO A 559 20.31 30.97 -23.86
N GLN A 560 19.33 31.15 -24.75
CA GLN A 560 17.90 31.04 -24.43
C GLN A 560 17.50 29.66 -23.90
N SER A 561 18.23 28.60 -24.27
CA SER A 561 17.98 27.24 -23.81
C SER A 561 18.25 27.06 -22.32
N LEU A 562 19.13 27.87 -21.72
CA LEU A 562 19.38 27.84 -20.28
C LEU A 562 18.14 28.24 -19.48
N GLN A 563 17.35 29.21 -19.97
CA GLN A 563 16.06 29.55 -19.35
C GLN A 563 15.05 28.41 -19.43
N LEU A 564 15.05 27.62 -20.52
CA LEU A 564 14.19 26.44 -20.62
C LEU A 564 14.63 25.37 -19.62
N ALA A 565 15.94 25.09 -19.52
CA ALA A 565 16.48 24.17 -18.53
C ALA A 565 16.16 24.62 -17.08
N ASP A 566 16.30 25.92 -16.79
CA ASP A 566 15.97 26.48 -15.48
C ASP A 566 14.47 26.39 -15.17
N ARG A 567 13.60 26.67 -16.15
CA ARG A 567 12.14 26.47 -15.99
C ARG A 567 11.79 25.04 -15.71
N GLU A 568 12.40 24.08 -16.40
CA GLU A 568 12.15 22.65 -16.20
C GLU A 568 12.64 22.17 -14.83
N ARG A 569 13.80 22.69 -14.37
CA ARG A 569 14.27 22.47 -13.00
C ARG A 569 13.31 23.07 -11.98
N GLU A 570 12.94 24.33 -12.13
CA GLU A 570 12.00 24.99 -11.22
C GLU A 570 10.64 24.33 -11.22
N GLN A 571 10.10 23.96 -12.38
CA GLN A 571 8.87 23.18 -12.47
C GLN A 571 9.05 21.87 -11.75
N THR A 572 10.09 21.07 -12.01
CA THR A 572 10.26 19.79 -11.29
C THR A 572 10.37 19.96 -9.77
N MET A 573 11.04 21.01 -9.31
CA MET A 573 11.26 21.25 -7.87
C MET A 573 10.07 21.92 -7.19
N ARG A 574 9.25 22.70 -7.91
CA ARG A 574 8.04 23.38 -7.40
C ARG A 574 6.76 22.58 -7.64
N ASN A 575 6.67 21.78 -8.70
CA ASN A 575 5.43 21.12 -9.10
C ASN A 575 5.13 19.86 -8.29
N THR A 576 3.85 19.82 -7.95
CA THR A 576 3.01 18.73 -7.45
C THR A 576 2.39 17.87 -8.57
N GLU A 577 2.83 18.05 -9.82
CA GLU A 577 2.22 17.42 -11.01
C GLU A 577 2.84 16.06 -11.35
N GLY A 578 2.00 15.11 -11.79
CA GLY A 578 2.43 13.80 -12.30
C GLY A 578 3.16 12.89 -11.30
N TRP A 579 4.11 12.10 -11.81
CA TRP A 579 4.88 11.08 -11.07
C TRP A 579 5.96 11.66 -10.16
N LEU A 580 6.50 12.83 -10.51
CA LEU A 580 7.64 13.45 -9.84
C LEU A 580 7.31 13.93 -8.42
N ARG A 581 6.03 14.21 -8.15
CA ARG A 581 5.54 14.51 -6.79
C ARG A 581 5.74 13.37 -5.79
N LEU A 582 5.83 12.14 -6.31
CA LEU A 582 5.94 10.92 -5.51
C LEU A 582 7.42 10.56 -5.23
N LEU A 583 8.39 11.34 -5.71
CA LEU A 583 9.82 11.11 -5.46
C LEU A 583 10.14 11.25 -3.98
N SER A 584 11.00 10.38 -3.47
CA SER A 584 11.55 10.54 -2.12
C SER A 584 12.46 11.77 -2.05
N PRO A 585 12.69 12.35 -0.86
CA PRO A 585 13.56 13.51 -0.70
C PRO A 585 14.98 13.29 -1.25
N ASP A 586 15.56 12.11 -1.01
CA ASP A 586 16.90 11.77 -1.46
C ASP A 586 16.98 11.63 -2.98
N VAL A 587 16.00 10.94 -3.60
CA VAL A 587 15.94 10.80 -5.06
C VAL A 587 15.71 12.18 -5.70
N ARG A 588 14.88 13.03 -5.10
CA ARG A 588 14.67 14.41 -5.58
C ARG A 588 15.96 15.22 -5.55
N LYS A 589 16.76 15.10 -4.47
CA LYS A 589 18.06 15.78 -4.37
C LYS A 589 19.07 15.26 -5.39
N GLN A 590 19.11 13.95 -5.62
CA GLN A 590 19.95 13.35 -6.66
C GLN A 590 19.53 13.81 -8.06
N PHE A 591 18.23 13.84 -8.33
CA PHE A 591 17.69 14.31 -9.59
C PHE A 591 17.97 15.81 -9.83
N GLU A 592 17.82 16.63 -8.81
CA GLU A 592 18.19 18.05 -8.87
C GLU A 592 19.67 18.23 -9.21
N ALA A 593 20.56 17.45 -8.60
CA ALA A 593 21.98 17.46 -8.92
C ALA A 593 22.25 17.05 -10.38
N GLN A 594 21.54 16.04 -10.89
CA GLN A 594 21.63 15.61 -12.29
C GLN A 594 21.14 16.70 -13.26
N LEU A 595 20.05 17.40 -12.94
CA LEU A 595 19.56 18.53 -13.74
C LEU A 595 20.53 19.72 -13.73
N ILE A 596 21.16 20.01 -12.59
CA ILE A 596 22.21 21.04 -12.49
C ILE A 596 23.41 20.66 -13.37
N GLU A 597 23.83 19.39 -13.36
CA GLU A 597 24.94 18.92 -14.19
C GLU A 597 24.57 18.94 -15.68
N ALA A 598 23.36 18.53 -16.05
CA ALA A 598 22.88 18.62 -17.43
C ALA A 598 22.83 20.08 -17.93
N ARG A 599 22.37 21.01 -17.08
CA ARG A 599 22.42 22.46 -17.35
C ARG A 599 23.86 22.95 -17.53
N ARG A 600 24.80 22.48 -16.68
CA ARG A 600 26.22 22.81 -16.81
C ARG A 600 26.82 22.29 -18.13
N GLY A 601 26.45 21.06 -18.54
CA GLY A 601 26.84 20.53 -19.85
C GLY A 601 26.31 21.37 -21.01
N LEU A 602 25.08 21.89 -20.91
CA LEU A 602 24.52 22.82 -21.89
C LEU A 602 25.29 24.16 -21.93
N GLU A 603 25.70 24.70 -20.77
CA GLU A 603 26.55 25.89 -20.70
C GLU A 603 27.88 25.72 -21.43
N VAL A 604 28.56 24.58 -21.23
CA VAL A 604 29.83 24.29 -21.90
C VAL A 604 29.64 24.25 -23.42
N ARG A 605 28.60 23.55 -23.90
CA ARG A 605 28.29 23.50 -25.33
C ARG A 605 27.95 24.87 -25.93
N ILE A 606 27.28 25.74 -25.18
CA ILE A 606 27.02 27.13 -25.61
C ILE A 606 28.34 27.90 -25.77
N ALA A 607 29.24 27.77 -24.80
CA ALA A 607 30.56 28.41 -24.85
C ALA A 607 31.40 27.89 -26.01
N GLU A 608 31.39 26.59 -26.29
CA GLU A 608 32.08 25.98 -27.44
C GLU A 608 31.58 26.58 -28.77
N VAL A 609 30.26 26.65 -28.98
CA VAL A 609 29.68 27.25 -30.19
C VAL A 609 30.02 28.75 -30.29
N MET A 610 30.01 29.48 -29.18
CA MET A 610 30.41 30.90 -29.16
C MET A 610 31.91 31.06 -29.46
N ALA A 611 32.76 30.16 -28.94
CA ALA A 611 34.20 30.19 -29.12
C ALA A 611 34.64 29.93 -30.57
N GLU A 612 33.86 29.19 -31.37
CA GLU A 612 34.12 29.01 -32.81
C GLU A 612 34.29 30.36 -33.54
N SER A 613 33.59 31.41 -33.08
CA SER A 613 33.72 32.74 -33.65
C SER A 613 35.11 33.36 -33.48
N PHE A 614 35.84 33.05 -32.39
CA PHE A 614 37.19 33.55 -32.17
C PHE A 614 38.20 32.98 -33.18
N ALA A 615 38.02 31.73 -33.60
CA ALA A 615 38.88 31.10 -34.60
C ALA A 615 38.79 31.80 -35.97
N SER A 616 37.66 32.42 -36.28
CA SER A 616 37.42 33.10 -37.56
C SER A 616 38.07 34.48 -37.70
N VAL A 617 38.60 35.05 -36.61
CA VAL A 617 39.21 36.38 -36.60
C VAL A 617 40.60 36.36 -37.23
N SER A 618 40.89 37.30 -38.13
CA SER A 618 42.18 37.40 -38.83
C SER A 618 43.33 37.86 -37.92
N SER A 619 44.57 37.54 -38.30
CA SER A 619 45.79 37.95 -37.59
C SER A 619 46.25 39.37 -37.98
N THR A 620 45.39 40.35 -37.77
CA THR A 620 45.69 41.79 -37.97
C THR A 620 45.42 42.56 -36.68
N TYR A 621 46.09 43.70 -36.43
CA TYR A 621 45.86 44.48 -35.19
C TYR A 621 44.40 44.90 -34.98
N GLU A 622 43.74 45.35 -36.05
CA GLU A 622 42.34 45.77 -36.01
C GLU A 622 41.39 44.60 -35.72
N ALA A 623 41.69 43.42 -36.26
CA ALA A 623 40.93 42.20 -35.96
C ALA A 623 41.24 41.66 -34.55
N PHE A 624 42.46 41.84 -34.04
CA PHE A 624 42.79 41.53 -32.65
C PHE A 624 42.01 42.43 -31.68
N GLU A 625 41.73 43.68 -32.07
CA GLU A 625 40.81 44.58 -31.38
C GLU A 625 39.38 44.01 -31.27
N GLN A 626 38.91 43.40 -32.35
CA GLN A 626 37.58 42.78 -32.42
C GLN A 626 37.43 41.58 -31.47
N LEU A 627 38.50 40.85 -31.11
CA LEU A 627 38.42 39.73 -30.15
C LEU A 627 37.92 40.17 -28.77
N ASP A 628 38.42 41.30 -28.25
CA ASP A 628 37.99 41.82 -26.93
C ASP A 628 36.54 42.31 -26.97
N GLU A 629 36.10 42.85 -28.11
CA GLU A 629 34.72 43.26 -28.31
C GLU A 629 33.78 42.06 -28.41
N MET A 630 34.20 41.02 -29.13
CA MET A 630 33.46 39.75 -29.24
C MET A 630 33.34 39.06 -27.87
N LEU A 631 34.43 38.97 -27.09
CA LEU A 631 34.37 38.40 -25.75
C LEU A 631 33.40 39.18 -24.86
N ARG A 632 33.49 40.52 -24.84
CA ARG A 632 32.57 41.36 -24.06
C ARG A 632 31.12 41.19 -24.51
N GLY A 633 30.86 41.14 -25.81
CA GLY A 633 29.52 40.93 -26.37
C GLY A 633 28.93 39.57 -25.99
N HIS A 634 29.74 38.50 -26.05
CA HIS A 634 29.33 37.17 -25.63
C HIS A 634 29.11 37.09 -24.11
N GLN A 635 29.99 37.67 -23.30
CA GLN A 635 29.82 37.73 -21.83
C GLN A 635 28.57 38.52 -21.43
N GLN A 636 28.29 39.65 -22.09
CA GLN A 636 27.05 40.42 -21.90
C GLN A 636 25.81 39.61 -22.28
N THR A 637 25.90 38.78 -23.32
CA THR A 637 24.81 37.89 -23.74
C THR A 637 24.56 36.78 -22.73
N LEU A 638 25.60 36.26 -22.06
CA LEU A 638 25.50 35.18 -21.08
C LEU A 638 25.05 35.67 -19.69
N GLN A 639 25.31 36.93 -19.35
CA GLN A 639 25.03 37.50 -18.02
C GLN A 639 23.57 37.32 -17.54
N PRO A 640 22.52 37.58 -18.35
CA PRO A 640 21.13 37.41 -17.93
C PRO A 640 20.75 35.96 -17.60
N TYR A 641 21.54 34.99 -18.07
CA TYR A 641 21.30 33.55 -17.90
C TYR A 641 22.11 32.94 -16.75
N GLN A 642 22.90 33.74 -16.03
CA GLN A 642 23.78 33.28 -14.95
C GLN A 642 24.68 32.11 -15.38
N ALA A 643 25.20 32.16 -16.61
CA ALA A 643 25.96 31.08 -17.24
C ALA A 643 27.45 31.14 -16.84
N GLY A 644 27.73 30.84 -15.57
CA GLY A 644 29.07 30.95 -15.00
C GLY A 644 30.09 29.98 -15.61
N ALA A 645 29.71 28.72 -15.82
CA ALA A 645 30.58 27.73 -16.44
C ALA A 645 30.83 28.06 -17.92
N ALA A 646 29.81 28.52 -18.65
CA ALA A 646 29.97 29.00 -20.02
C ALA A 646 30.96 30.17 -20.08
N SER A 647 30.85 31.12 -19.14
CA SER A 647 31.73 32.29 -19.08
C SER A 647 33.20 31.90 -18.84
N THR A 648 33.45 30.91 -17.98
CA THR A 648 34.80 30.38 -17.73
C THR A 648 35.38 29.71 -18.98
N VAL A 649 34.65 28.78 -19.60
CA VAL A 649 35.10 28.08 -20.82
C VAL A 649 35.33 29.07 -21.97
N LEU A 650 34.47 30.07 -22.10
CA LEU A 650 34.61 31.11 -23.12
C LEU A 650 35.84 32.00 -22.86
N GLN A 651 36.14 32.33 -21.60
CA GLN A 651 37.35 33.07 -21.24
C GLN A 651 38.60 32.27 -21.57
N GLU A 652 38.63 30.97 -21.24
CA GLU A 652 39.76 30.08 -21.57
C GLU A 652 39.97 29.98 -23.09
N ALA A 653 38.89 29.85 -23.86
CA ALA A 653 38.95 29.81 -25.32
C ALA A 653 39.43 31.14 -25.92
N TYR A 654 38.99 32.27 -25.36
CA TYR A 654 39.51 33.59 -25.73
C TYR A 654 40.99 33.72 -25.39
N ASP A 655 41.43 33.32 -24.19
CA ASP A 655 42.82 33.45 -23.77
C ASP A 655 43.74 32.63 -24.68
N ALA A 656 43.31 31.43 -25.06
CA ALA A 656 44.01 30.58 -26.02
C ALA A 656 44.09 31.25 -27.42
N ALA A 657 42.98 31.74 -27.96
CA ALA A 657 42.94 32.41 -29.25
C ALA A 657 43.76 33.71 -29.25
N ALA A 658 43.67 34.50 -28.18
CA ALA A 658 44.40 35.75 -28.03
C ALA A 658 45.90 35.53 -27.93
N ALA A 659 46.34 34.51 -27.18
CA ALA A 659 47.74 34.12 -27.09
C ALA A 659 48.29 33.67 -28.45
N GLU A 660 47.54 32.86 -29.21
CA GLU A 660 47.93 32.42 -30.55
C GLU A 660 48.12 33.61 -31.50
N ARG A 661 47.14 34.52 -31.56
CA ARG A 661 47.19 35.70 -32.45
C ARG A 661 48.28 36.68 -32.04
N ALA A 662 48.45 36.95 -30.75
CA ALA A 662 49.53 37.79 -30.25
C ALA A 662 50.91 37.21 -30.63
N GLY A 663 51.07 35.89 -30.52
CA GLY A 663 52.26 35.17 -30.98
C GLY A 663 52.60 35.44 -32.46
N GLN A 664 51.59 35.43 -33.33
CA GLN A 664 51.74 35.66 -34.77
C GLN A 664 52.04 37.13 -35.12
N LEU A 665 51.55 38.09 -34.32
CA LEU A 665 51.69 39.52 -34.58
C LEU A 665 53.04 40.11 -34.13
N TRP A 666 53.80 39.43 -33.28
CA TRP A 666 55.06 39.95 -32.72
C TRP A 666 56.10 40.33 -33.78
N ALA A 667 56.29 39.50 -34.81
CA ALA A 667 57.29 39.75 -35.85
C ALA A 667 56.93 40.98 -36.71
N GLY A 668 55.65 41.08 -37.10
CA GLY A 668 55.13 42.23 -37.84
C GLY A 668 55.19 43.52 -37.02
N PHE A 669 54.87 43.43 -35.72
CA PHE A 669 54.91 44.56 -34.80
C PHE A 669 56.30 45.16 -34.72
N LEU A 670 57.30 44.33 -34.42
CA LEU A 670 58.67 44.80 -34.25
C LEU A 670 59.21 45.42 -35.55
N ALA A 671 58.84 44.89 -36.72
CA ALA A 671 59.21 45.48 -38.00
C ALA A 671 58.55 46.86 -38.22
N GLU A 672 57.24 47.00 -37.97
CA GLU A 672 56.52 48.29 -38.08
C GLU A 672 57.06 49.30 -37.07
N ALA A 673 57.28 48.87 -35.82
CA ALA A 673 57.77 49.70 -34.74
C ALA A 673 59.18 50.21 -35.01
N GLU A 674 60.11 49.34 -35.44
CA GLU A 674 61.47 49.73 -35.82
C GLU A 674 61.47 50.74 -36.98
N ALA A 675 60.64 50.51 -38.01
CA ALA A 675 60.50 51.43 -39.14
C ALA A 675 59.94 52.79 -38.70
N THR A 676 58.89 52.79 -37.89
CA THR A 676 58.26 54.01 -37.36
C THR A 676 59.22 54.80 -36.46
N LEU A 677 59.95 54.13 -35.56
CA LEU A 677 60.97 54.76 -34.72
C LEU A 677 62.09 55.38 -35.57
N SER A 678 62.44 54.75 -36.69
CA SER A 678 63.45 55.30 -37.62
C SER A 678 62.94 56.53 -38.36
N ASP A 679 61.69 56.52 -38.83
CA ASP A 679 61.05 57.66 -39.52
C ASP A 679 60.87 58.85 -38.57
N LYS A 680 60.42 58.59 -37.33
CA LYS A 680 60.13 59.63 -36.32
C LYS A 680 61.33 60.09 -35.50
N ALA A 681 62.54 59.58 -35.77
CA ALA A 681 63.74 59.86 -34.98
C ALA A 681 64.08 61.35 -34.80
N ASN A 682 63.59 62.21 -35.69
CA ASN A 682 63.81 63.65 -35.68
C ASN A 682 62.55 64.50 -35.48
N ALA A 683 61.39 63.88 -35.28
CA ALA A 683 60.12 64.58 -35.11
C ALA A 683 59.99 65.19 -33.70
N GLY A 684 59.27 66.32 -33.57
CA GLY A 684 58.90 66.93 -32.29
C GLY A 684 57.59 66.36 -31.74
N TYR A 685 56.78 67.17 -31.05
CA TYR A 685 55.57 66.70 -30.37
C TYR A 685 54.52 66.03 -31.28
N GLU A 686 54.52 66.34 -32.58
CA GLU A 686 53.54 65.83 -33.56
C GLU A 686 53.56 64.29 -33.70
N ALA A 687 54.67 63.63 -33.38
CA ALA A 687 54.80 62.18 -33.48
C ALA A 687 54.46 61.41 -32.18
N PHE A 688 54.05 62.09 -31.10
CA PHE A 688 53.68 61.41 -29.84
C PHE A 688 52.49 60.45 -30.02
N GLY A 689 51.55 60.76 -30.93
CA GLY A 689 50.40 59.90 -31.22
C GLY A 689 50.80 58.52 -31.75
N ASP A 690 51.83 58.47 -32.60
CA ASP A 690 52.35 57.22 -33.19
C ASP A 690 53.07 56.38 -32.14
N LEU A 691 53.88 56.98 -31.28
CA LEU A 691 54.54 56.28 -30.16
C LEU A 691 53.51 55.76 -29.15
N ALA A 692 52.49 56.56 -28.82
CA ALA A 692 51.40 56.12 -27.94
C ALA A 692 50.58 54.98 -28.56
N ARG A 693 50.44 54.93 -29.90
CA ARG A 693 49.84 53.78 -30.61
C ARG A 693 50.72 52.54 -30.47
N LEU A 694 52.03 52.64 -30.72
CA LEU A 694 52.96 51.49 -30.61
C LEU A 694 53.04 50.94 -29.18
N THR A 695 53.09 51.80 -28.16
CA THR A 695 53.07 51.37 -26.75
C THR A 695 51.77 50.65 -26.40
N ARG A 696 50.61 51.14 -26.86
CA ARG A 696 49.32 50.45 -26.65
C ARG A 696 49.29 49.07 -27.30
N ILE A 697 49.89 48.92 -28.49
CA ILE A 697 49.99 47.62 -29.18
C ILE A 697 50.96 46.69 -28.42
N ASP A 698 52.14 47.18 -28.01
CA ASP A 698 53.12 46.42 -27.22
C ASP A 698 52.50 45.89 -25.92
N ASP A 699 51.92 46.77 -25.10
CA ASP A 699 51.26 46.42 -23.84
C ASP A 699 50.15 45.38 -24.04
N ARG A 700 49.45 45.44 -25.17
CA ARG A 700 48.39 44.49 -25.47
C ARG A 700 48.95 43.13 -25.90
N LEU A 701 49.93 43.09 -26.79
CA LEU A 701 50.57 41.83 -27.19
C LEU A 701 51.19 41.13 -25.98
N GLN A 702 51.87 41.89 -25.10
CA GLN A 702 52.48 41.35 -23.89
C GLN A 702 51.49 40.75 -22.89
N ARG A 703 50.27 41.29 -22.81
CA ARG A 703 49.23 40.74 -21.93
C ARG A 703 48.84 39.30 -22.29
N HIS A 704 48.95 38.92 -23.56
CA HIS A 704 48.48 37.62 -24.05
C HIS A 704 49.60 36.66 -24.48
N ALA A 705 50.72 37.16 -24.98
CA ALA A 705 51.85 36.31 -25.35
C ALA A 705 53.20 37.02 -25.20
N LYS A 706 54.20 36.31 -24.72
CA LYS A 706 55.59 36.76 -24.82
C LYS A 706 56.11 36.54 -26.25
N PRO A 707 56.99 37.40 -26.76
CA PRO A 707 57.67 37.12 -28.01
C PRO A 707 58.51 35.84 -27.86
N LEU A 708 58.66 35.09 -28.95
CA LEU A 708 59.60 33.97 -29.01
C LEU A 708 61.03 34.45 -28.66
N ASP A 709 61.87 33.56 -28.13
CA ASP A 709 63.23 33.92 -27.67
C ASP A 709 64.06 34.67 -28.75
N ALA A 710 63.88 34.29 -30.03
CA ALA A 710 64.53 34.95 -31.16
C ALA A 710 64.10 36.42 -31.37
N LEU A 711 62.92 36.81 -30.87
CA LEU A 711 62.37 38.17 -30.95
C LEU A 711 62.50 38.94 -29.63
N ALA A 712 62.77 38.26 -28.51
CA ALA A 712 62.86 38.89 -27.19
C ALA A 712 63.96 39.97 -27.10
N GLN A 713 65.14 39.71 -27.69
CA GLN A 713 66.23 40.70 -27.73
C GLN A 713 65.85 41.92 -28.59
N ARG A 714 65.12 41.72 -29.70
CA ARG A 714 64.63 42.81 -30.54
C ARG A 714 63.59 43.66 -29.81
N LEU A 715 62.73 43.05 -29.01
CA LEU A 715 61.77 43.77 -28.18
C LEU A 715 62.46 44.67 -27.16
N VAL A 716 63.50 44.18 -26.47
CA VAL A 716 64.29 44.99 -25.54
C VAL A 716 64.92 46.18 -26.25
N ALA A 717 65.57 45.95 -27.40
CA ALA A 717 66.17 47.01 -28.20
C ALA A 717 65.15 48.05 -28.69
N TYR A 718 63.96 47.60 -29.12
CA TYR A 718 62.83 48.48 -29.45
C TYR A 718 62.43 49.36 -28.26
N ARG A 719 62.26 48.79 -27.07
CA ARG A 719 61.83 49.53 -25.86
C ARG A 719 62.84 50.58 -25.44
N ASP A 720 64.12 50.21 -25.40
CA ASP A 720 65.21 51.14 -25.07
C ASP A 720 65.24 52.30 -26.08
N ARG A 721 65.08 52.00 -27.37
CA ARG A 721 65.07 53.02 -28.43
C ARG A 721 63.82 53.90 -28.39
N SER A 722 62.65 53.33 -28.12
CA SER A 722 61.39 54.05 -27.96
C SER A 722 61.45 55.02 -26.76
N GLN A 723 62.01 54.57 -25.64
CA GLN A 723 62.19 55.41 -24.45
C GLN A 723 63.19 56.55 -24.68
N ALA A 724 64.33 56.24 -25.32
CA ALA A 724 65.32 57.25 -25.67
C ALA A 724 64.74 58.30 -26.63
N LEU A 725 63.98 57.85 -27.65
CA LEU A 725 63.32 58.74 -28.59
C LEU A 725 62.26 59.62 -27.90
N THR A 726 61.43 59.03 -27.04
CA THR A 726 60.42 59.79 -26.26
C THR A 726 61.07 60.88 -25.43
N LEU A 727 62.19 60.59 -24.74
CA LEU A 727 62.92 61.58 -23.95
C LEU A 727 63.52 62.70 -24.82
N ASP A 728 64.07 62.36 -25.97
CA ASP A 728 64.61 63.36 -26.90
C ASP A 728 63.51 64.24 -27.50
N MET A 729 62.36 63.66 -27.86
CA MET A 729 61.19 64.38 -28.33
C MET A 729 60.65 65.34 -27.26
N VAL A 730 60.60 64.94 -25.99
CA VAL A 730 60.21 65.83 -24.89
C VAL A 730 61.17 67.02 -24.80
N ARG A 731 62.48 66.79 -24.84
CA ARG A 731 63.49 67.88 -24.79
C ARG A 731 63.38 68.84 -25.96
N ARG A 732 63.22 68.33 -27.20
CA ARG A 732 63.06 69.17 -28.40
C ARG A 732 61.75 69.96 -28.36
N SER A 733 60.67 69.33 -27.89
CA SER A 733 59.37 69.97 -27.75
C SER A 733 59.36 71.01 -26.64
N GLU A 734 60.11 70.81 -25.56
CA GLU A 734 60.31 71.80 -24.49
C GLU A 734 60.99 73.06 -25.04
N VAL A 735 62.04 72.91 -25.84
CA VAL A 735 62.69 74.05 -26.52
C VAL A 735 61.73 74.78 -27.46
N GLN A 736 60.96 74.05 -28.27
CA GLN A 736 59.97 74.66 -29.17
C GLN A 736 58.80 75.33 -28.43
N LEU A 737 58.32 74.72 -27.34
CA LEU A 737 57.26 75.29 -26.48
C LEU A 737 57.75 76.52 -25.74
N SER A 738 58.98 76.51 -25.20
CA SER A 738 59.58 77.70 -24.59
C SER A 738 59.74 78.84 -25.59
N GLN A 739 60.21 78.55 -26.81
CA GLN A 739 60.30 79.56 -27.88
C GLN A 739 58.94 80.10 -28.31
N TRP A 740 57.90 79.26 -28.33
CA TRP A 740 56.53 79.68 -28.63
C TRP A 740 55.92 80.53 -27.51
N VAL A 741 56.15 80.15 -26.24
CA VAL A 741 55.72 80.92 -25.06
C VAL A 741 56.45 82.26 -24.97
N GLU A 742 57.72 82.34 -25.37
CA GLU A 742 58.46 83.61 -25.45
C GLU A 742 58.00 84.53 -26.60
N GLN A 743 57.30 83.97 -27.59
CA GLN A 743 56.72 84.72 -28.74
C GLN A 743 55.27 85.17 -28.50
N LEU A 744 54.61 84.66 -27.46
CA LEU A 744 53.29 85.09 -26.97
C LEU A 744 53.44 86.22 -25.95
#